data_AF-A0A0V0Q3Z9-F1
#
_entry.id   AF-A0A0V0Q3Z9-F1
#
_cell.length_a   1.000
_cell.length_b   1.000
_cell.length_c   1.000
_cell.angle_alpha   90.00
_cell.angle_beta   90.00
_cell.angle_gamma   90.00
#
_symmetry.space_group_name_H-M   'P 1'
#
loop_
_entity.id
_entity.type
_entity.pdbx_description
1 polymer ?
#
loop_
_entity_poly.entity_id
_entity_poly.type
_entity_poly.pdbx_seq_one_letter_code
_entity_poly.pdbx_strand_id
1 'polypeptide(L)'
;MSAGRPARSLLLAAAVSLGLTTLAEAEGARIALVVGNGDYQRIPALDNAVRDARDIADMLRGFGFTVQEAHDLDRPGFETFLRTALLNIPEGSELVFFYAGHGIQIGRRNYLLPTDVAFESIYDLPVQSVTLDRVIELLSARGSSHVAMIDACRENPFPNLRLAANLDATLFETKSGFEVFSTPINSLVAFSTSPGQVAFDGEAGGNGPYTQAILTTAGQYSNENILTMLAEVRQRVYQSTSGRQVPWESSTLVQPFYLVQGGPGSSPPSQGPVSSQPDRGVTPVQGLAVDLTAPFARELPLGDRLAGRIGGPLDEVSVIEAPQHGQLDLAGGAATYRPHLAETPMAGKTEHILRDRFSLRIGGAEPRVLNVSVEMPALSCDVQAGDALDLQGVGLYRLPNEIEPRRALADCRQAVAENPGTARLLYQLGRAQQASGDLKSAYDSFRAAAAAGHIRAGHAAAILLLSPRINRDTVPIPRDEAQGNALLDEAIAAGDPFAMHSRGLRLLRNGPAEADRQRGFELLERAAELGHTYSMNELGAYFLDPDSRWFRPERGLTYLRASAERKDIYGYNNLGLVALRGHEGVKPDHAAARDWFERAAQGGHPFAPSNLGRMIMRGQLGKPDPRAALRWYDMGLARGDGWGGANAAGIILKGDARPLGPADAALRAVKALYLPAPDAASRARELLDGIAAADLDRATQMILNDLGEAVVVDGRAGPATTEALARAASRAGLETLPVDAGAQERLRMAARAWWAQNPPRVDLF
;
A
#
# COMPACT_ATOMS: atom_id res chain seq x y z
N MET A 1 -52.87 9.67 -64.50
CA MET A 1 -53.45 11.02 -64.65
C MET A 1 -53.01 11.87 -63.47
N SER A 2 -52.55 13.08 -63.79
CA SER A 2 -52.31 14.27 -62.94
C SER A 2 -51.24 14.25 -61.83
N ALA A 3 -50.29 15.17 -62.05
CA ALA A 3 -49.21 15.66 -61.22
C ALA A 3 -49.61 16.38 -59.91
N GLY A 4 -48.63 16.55 -59.02
CA GLY A 4 -48.62 17.57 -57.95
C GLY A 4 -47.25 17.66 -57.24
N ARG A 5 -46.47 18.70 -57.53
CA ARG A 5 -45.12 19.02 -57.00
C ARG A 5 -45.15 19.57 -55.55
N PRO A 6 -43.99 19.59 -54.84
CA PRO A 6 -43.91 19.85 -53.40
C PRO A 6 -43.77 21.34 -53.04
N ALA A 7 -44.23 21.72 -51.84
CA ALA A 7 -44.04 23.04 -51.25
C ALA A 7 -42.75 23.10 -50.42
N ARG A 8 -41.89 24.06 -50.75
CA ARG A 8 -40.68 24.45 -50.01
C ARG A 8 -41.07 25.14 -48.70
N SER A 9 -40.49 24.71 -47.58
CA SER A 9 -40.46 25.48 -46.33
C SER A 9 -39.02 25.89 -46.03
N LEU A 10 -38.79 27.20 -45.93
CA LEU A 10 -37.52 27.81 -45.55
C LEU A 10 -37.17 27.45 -44.10
N LEU A 11 -35.97 26.93 -43.87
CA LEU A 11 -35.32 26.89 -42.56
C LEU A 11 -34.36 28.07 -42.48
N LEU A 12 -34.66 29.04 -41.60
CA LEU A 12 -33.75 30.07 -41.16
C LEU A 12 -32.63 29.42 -40.34
N ALA A 13 -31.38 29.52 -40.82
CA ALA A 13 -30.20 29.17 -40.04
C ALA A 13 -29.85 30.34 -39.10
N ALA A 14 -30.09 30.16 -37.80
CA ALA A 14 -29.54 31.03 -36.77
C ALA A 14 -28.10 30.56 -36.47
N ALA A 15 -27.11 31.35 -36.89
CA ALA A 15 -25.71 31.12 -36.56
C ALA A 15 -25.47 31.53 -35.09
N VAL A 16 -25.51 30.56 -34.18
CA VAL A 16 -24.98 30.71 -32.82
C VAL A 16 -23.46 30.58 -32.92
N SER A 17 -22.77 31.69 -32.72
CA SER A 17 -21.31 31.75 -32.61
C SER A 17 -20.92 31.14 -31.26
N LEU A 18 -20.57 29.85 -31.24
CA LEU A 18 -19.83 29.28 -30.10
C LEU A 18 -18.45 29.94 -30.08
N GLY A 19 -18.25 30.85 -29.13
CA GLY A 19 -16.92 31.27 -28.74
C GLY A 19 -16.16 30.05 -28.24
N LEU A 20 -15.13 29.65 -28.98
CA LEU A 20 -14.11 28.74 -28.48
C LEU A 20 -13.38 29.47 -27.35
N THR A 21 -13.82 29.27 -26.11
CA THR A 21 -12.95 29.43 -24.95
C THR A 21 -11.89 28.35 -25.07
N THR A 22 -10.68 28.73 -25.46
CA THR A 22 -9.50 27.91 -25.26
C THR A 22 -9.43 27.58 -23.78
N LEU A 23 -9.71 26.33 -23.42
CA LEU A 23 -9.28 25.80 -22.14
C LEU A 23 -7.76 25.91 -22.15
N ALA A 24 -7.21 26.85 -21.38
CA ALA A 24 -5.80 26.81 -21.07
C ALA A 24 -5.57 25.46 -20.38
N GLU A 25 -4.76 24.58 -20.99
CA GLU A 25 -4.25 23.40 -20.30
C GLU A 25 -3.56 23.90 -19.03
N ALA A 26 -4.04 23.43 -17.87
CA ALA A 26 -3.36 23.70 -16.61
C ALA A 26 -1.96 23.08 -16.69
N GLU A 27 -0.91 23.90 -16.59
CA GLU A 27 0.48 23.42 -16.52
C GLU A 27 0.64 22.48 -15.32
N GLY A 28 1.22 21.30 -15.55
CA GLY A 28 1.46 20.30 -14.52
C GLY A 28 2.48 20.75 -13.47
N ALA A 29 2.33 20.28 -12.23
CA ALA A 29 3.28 20.57 -11.15
C ALA A 29 4.68 20.03 -11.48
N ARG A 30 5.73 20.73 -11.06
CA ARG A 30 7.13 20.32 -11.30
C ARG A 30 7.71 19.77 -10.01
N ILE A 31 8.00 18.48 -9.98
CA ILE A 31 8.46 17.77 -8.77
C ILE A 31 9.82 17.12 -9.05
N ALA A 32 10.74 17.24 -8.09
CA ALA A 32 11.99 16.49 -8.11
C ALA A 32 12.09 15.58 -6.89
N LEU A 33 12.52 14.34 -7.10
CA LEU A 33 12.89 13.39 -6.07
C LEU A 33 14.40 13.21 -6.10
N VAL A 34 15.07 13.53 -5.00
CA VAL A 34 16.53 13.57 -4.93
C VAL A 34 17.01 12.68 -3.80
N VAL A 35 17.81 11.67 -4.11
CA VAL A 35 18.33 10.70 -3.15
C VAL A 35 19.86 10.68 -3.20
N GLY A 36 20.50 10.83 -2.03
CA GLY A 36 21.95 10.71 -1.88
C GLY A 36 22.30 9.69 -0.80
N ASN A 37 22.87 8.54 -1.18
CA ASN A 37 23.30 7.50 -0.25
C ASN A 37 24.83 7.42 -0.23
N GLY A 38 25.44 7.80 0.90
CA GLY A 38 26.88 7.79 1.13
C GLY A 38 27.33 6.96 2.32
N ASP A 39 26.55 6.86 3.41
CA ASP A 39 26.92 6.18 4.66
C ASP A 39 26.56 4.68 4.64
N TYR A 40 27.29 3.89 3.85
CA TYR A 40 27.04 2.45 3.72
C TYR A 40 27.61 1.64 4.89
N GLN A 41 26.81 0.73 5.42
CA GLN A 41 27.19 -0.06 6.61
C GLN A 41 28.13 -1.23 6.31
N ARG A 42 28.05 -1.79 5.09
CA ARG A 42 28.70 -3.08 4.70
C ARG A 42 29.62 -2.96 3.48
N ILE A 43 29.52 -1.87 2.73
CA ILE A 43 30.32 -1.57 1.53
C ILE A 43 30.99 -0.21 1.70
N PRO A 44 32.00 0.15 0.87
CA PRO A 44 32.69 1.43 1.01
C PRO A 44 31.74 2.63 0.96
N ALA A 45 31.92 3.57 1.89
CA ALA A 45 31.18 4.82 1.93
C ALA A 45 31.53 5.72 0.73
N LEU A 46 30.59 6.59 0.35
CA LEU A 46 30.76 7.59 -0.70
C LEU A 46 30.64 9.00 -0.10
N ASP A 47 31.77 9.67 0.08
CA ASP A 47 31.84 10.99 0.75
C ASP A 47 31.12 12.11 -0.03
N ASN A 48 30.99 11.97 -1.35
CA ASN A 48 30.38 12.95 -2.25
C ASN A 48 28.87 12.77 -2.44
N ALA A 49 28.32 11.55 -2.33
CA ALA A 49 26.96 11.26 -2.78
C ALA A 49 25.86 12.12 -2.09
N VAL A 50 25.99 12.36 -0.79
CA VAL A 50 25.06 13.22 -0.05
C VAL A 50 25.19 14.69 -0.46
N ARG A 51 26.41 15.15 -0.77
CA ARG A 51 26.67 16.51 -1.26
C ARG A 51 26.11 16.68 -2.68
N ASP A 52 26.37 15.72 -3.56
CA ASP A 52 25.88 15.71 -4.93
C ASP A 52 24.36 15.86 -4.96
N ALA A 53 23.65 15.11 -4.11
CA ALA A 53 22.21 15.21 -3.92
C ALA A 53 21.77 16.60 -3.44
N ARG A 54 22.42 17.18 -2.43
CA ARG A 54 22.08 18.53 -1.91
C ARG A 54 22.22 19.61 -2.97
N ASP A 55 23.35 19.61 -3.67
CA ASP A 55 23.64 20.65 -4.65
C ASP A 55 22.68 20.56 -5.86
N ILE A 56 22.32 19.34 -6.28
CA ILE A 56 21.28 19.13 -7.31
C ILE A 56 19.89 19.54 -6.81
N ALA A 57 19.54 19.23 -5.56
CA ALA A 57 18.28 19.65 -4.97
C ALA A 57 18.17 21.18 -4.97
N ASP A 58 19.20 21.90 -4.53
CA ASP A 58 19.23 23.36 -4.53
C ASP A 58 19.15 23.96 -5.95
N MET A 59 19.87 23.36 -6.90
CA MET A 59 19.78 23.74 -8.31
C MET A 59 18.34 23.60 -8.84
N LEU A 60 17.68 22.46 -8.60
CA LEU A 60 16.32 22.21 -9.07
C LEU A 60 15.28 23.12 -8.39
N ARG A 61 15.45 23.42 -7.09
CA ARG A 61 14.65 24.45 -6.40
C ARG A 61 14.77 25.81 -7.10
N GLY A 62 15.99 26.17 -7.51
CA GLY A 62 16.27 27.39 -8.29
C GLY A 62 15.51 27.48 -9.62
N PHE A 63 15.18 26.34 -10.22
CA PHE A 63 14.38 26.24 -11.45
C PHE A 63 12.87 26.06 -11.22
N GLY A 64 12.40 26.19 -9.97
CA GLY A 64 10.98 26.11 -9.63
C GLY A 64 10.45 24.69 -9.43
N PHE A 65 11.32 23.69 -9.25
CA PHE A 65 10.87 22.36 -8.84
C PHE A 65 10.56 22.33 -7.35
N THR A 66 9.50 21.59 -7.01
CA THR A 66 9.24 21.14 -5.64
C THR A 66 10.13 19.94 -5.36
N VAL A 67 11.14 20.11 -4.50
CA VAL A 67 12.13 19.05 -4.27
C VAL A 67 11.83 18.29 -2.99
N GLN A 68 11.59 16.98 -3.14
CA GLN A 68 11.62 16.02 -2.04
C GLN A 68 13.00 15.36 -2.02
N GLU A 69 13.71 15.54 -0.92
CA GLU A 69 15.10 15.16 -0.77
C GLU A 69 15.26 14.19 0.40
N ALA A 70 16.08 13.16 0.21
CA ALA A 70 16.39 12.18 1.25
C ALA A 70 17.85 11.70 1.15
N HIS A 71 18.42 11.34 2.30
CA HIS A 71 19.81 10.92 2.41
C HIS A 71 19.94 9.63 3.19
N ASP A 72 20.95 8.84 2.82
CA ASP A 72 21.41 7.65 3.52
C ASP A 72 20.28 6.66 3.85
N LEU A 73 19.38 6.47 2.88
CA LEU A 73 18.18 5.64 3.03
C LEU A 73 18.54 4.16 3.16
N ASP A 74 18.08 3.55 4.26
CA ASP A 74 17.97 2.10 4.38
C ASP A 74 16.83 1.57 3.49
N ARG A 75 16.72 0.24 3.33
CA ARG A 75 15.75 -0.36 2.41
C ARG A 75 14.30 0.04 2.76
N PRO A 76 13.83 -0.05 4.02
CA PRO A 76 12.48 0.42 4.38
C PRO A 76 12.28 1.93 4.18
N GLY A 77 13.31 2.73 4.44
CA GLY A 77 13.32 4.18 4.26
C GLY A 77 13.19 4.56 2.78
N PHE A 78 13.89 3.86 1.89
CA PHE A 78 13.78 4.07 0.44
C PHE A 78 12.37 3.76 -0.06
N GLU A 79 11.77 2.63 0.35
CA GLU A 79 10.38 2.32 -0.01
C GLU A 79 9.40 3.38 0.49
N THR A 80 9.59 3.81 1.74
CA THR A 80 8.74 4.83 2.37
C THR A 80 8.88 6.17 1.67
N PHE A 81 10.09 6.54 1.25
CA PHE A 81 10.35 7.74 0.46
C PHE A 81 9.62 7.71 -0.88
N LEU A 82 9.76 6.64 -1.66
CA LEU A 82 9.07 6.50 -2.95
C LEU A 82 7.54 6.49 -2.78
N ARG A 83 7.01 5.80 -1.76
CA ARG A 83 5.56 5.74 -1.49
C ARG A 83 5.02 7.10 -1.04
N THR A 84 5.75 7.79 -0.19
CA THR A 84 5.43 9.15 0.25
C THR A 84 5.45 10.12 -0.94
N ALA A 85 6.44 9.99 -1.83
CA ALA A 85 6.50 10.79 -3.05
C ALA A 85 5.26 10.58 -3.91
N LEU A 86 4.85 9.33 -4.17
CA LEU A 86 3.64 9.01 -4.94
C LEU A 86 2.35 9.57 -4.33
N LEU A 87 2.28 9.64 -3.00
CA LEU A 87 1.15 10.26 -2.30
C LEU A 87 1.11 11.77 -2.50
N ASN A 88 2.24 12.42 -2.78
CA ASN A 88 2.35 13.87 -2.85
C ASN A 88 2.56 14.42 -4.28
N ILE A 89 2.80 13.55 -5.28
CA ILE A 89 2.91 13.94 -6.70
C ILE A 89 1.51 14.09 -7.33
N PRO A 90 1.14 15.28 -7.82
CA PRO A 90 -0.09 15.46 -8.60
C PRO A 90 -0.03 14.70 -9.93
N GLU A 91 -1.19 14.31 -10.46
CA GLU A 91 -1.29 13.76 -11.81
C GLU A 91 -0.87 14.80 -12.87
N GLY A 92 -0.20 14.35 -13.92
CA GLY A 92 0.30 15.20 -15.01
C GLY A 92 1.59 15.97 -14.68
N SER A 93 2.24 15.69 -13.56
CA SER A 93 3.45 16.40 -13.13
C SER A 93 4.66 16.19 -14.05
N GLU A 94 5.54 17.18 -14.17
CA GLU A 94 6.89 17.00 -14.72
C GLU A 94 7.82 16.51 -13.62
N LEU A 95 8.47 15.37 -13.83
CA LEU A 95 9.21 14.67 -12.78
C LEU A 95 10.70 14.61 -13.08
N VAL A 96 11.52 14.98 -12.09
CA VAL A 96 12.97 14.71 -12.09
C VAL A 96 13.29 13.73 -10.98
N PHE A 97 14.01 12.66 -11.27
CA PHE A 97 14.61 11.78 -10.27
C PHE A 97 16.11 11.90 -10.35
N PHE A 98 16.76 12.22 -9.23
CA PHE A 98 18.21 12.21 -9.11
C PHE A 98 18.62 11.20 -8.04
N TYR A 99 19.59 10.35 -8.36
CA TYR A 99 20.18 9.41 -7.41
C TYR A 99 21.70 9.52 -7.46
N ALA A 100 22.32 9.75 -6.30
CA ALA A 100 23.75 9.60 -6.10
C ALA A 100 24.02 8.49 -5.07
N GLY A 101 24.87 7.52 -5.42
CA GLY A 101 25.20 6.41 -4.52
C GLY A 101 25.76 5.19 -5.25
N HIS A 102 25.86 4.05 -4.56
CA HIS A 102 26.20 2.78 -5.18
C HIS A 102 25.02 2.23 -5.98
N GLY A 103 25.34 1.64 -7.12
CA GLY A 103 24.41 0.89 -7.96
C GLY A 103 25.10 -0.34 -8.53
N ILE A 104 24.31 -1.33 -8.93
CA ILE A 104 24.80 -2.51 -9.65
C ILE A 104 23.93 -2.78 -10.86
N GLN A 105 24.56 -3.28 -11.91
CA GLN A 105 23.84 -3.77 -13.08
C GLN A 105 23.96 -5.29 -13.18
N ILE A 106 22.82 -5.98 -13.28
CA ILE A 106 22.77 -7.41 -13.56
C ILE A 106 21.89 -7.63 -14.80
N GLY A 107 22.49 -8.23 -15.82
CA GLY A 107 21.89 -8.31 -17.15
C GLY A 107 21.54 -6.92 -17.67
N ARG A 108 20.24 -6.65 -17.85
CA ARG A 108 19.72 -5.37 -18.36
C ARG A 108 19.14 -4.46 -17.27
N ARG A 109 19.06 -4.92 -16.02
CA ARG A 109 18.45 -4.18 -14.90
C ARG A 109 19.51 -3.44 -14.10
N ASN A 110 19.14 -2.23 -13.67
CA ASN A 110 19.95 -1.42 -12.76
C ASN A 110 19.30 -1.42 -11.37
N TYR A 111 20.10 -1.66 -10.35
CA TYR A 111 19.69 -1.72 -8.96
C TYR A 111 20.39 -0.59 -8.20
N LEU A 112 19.61 0.24 -7.53
CA LEU A 112 20.04 1.28 -6.61
C LEU A 112 20.17 0.65 -5.22
N LEU A 113 21.27 0.94 -4.53
CA LEU A 113 21.59 0.29 -3.25
C LEU A 113 21.24 1.18 -2.05
N PRO A 114 20.38 0.69 -1.14
CA PRO A 114 20.21 1.28 0.19
C PRO A 114 21.48 1.18 1.05
N THR A 115 21.56 1.98 2.11
CA THR A 115 22.74 2.04 3.00
C THR A 115 22.94 0.81 3.89
N ASP A 116 21.87 0.07 4.17
CA ASP A 116 21.84 -1.18 4.95
C ASP A 116 22.06 -2.44 4.09
N VAL A 117 22.34 -2.29 2.79
CA VAL A 117 22.53 -3.41 1.86
C VAL A 117 23.54 -4.43 2.39
N ALA A 118 23.13 -5.70 2.43
CA ALA A 118 23.89 -6.81 3.00
C ALA A 118 23.63 -8.11 2.22
N PHE A 119 24.17 -8.19 1.00
CA PHE A 119 24.03 -9.39 0.18
C PHE A 119 24.86 -10.55 0.74
N GLU A 120 24.19 -11.60 1.22
CA GLU A 120 24.83 -12.87 1.57
C GLU A 120 24.76 -13.85 0.38
N SER A 121 23.73 -13.70 -0.46
CA SER A 121 23.51 -14.48 -1.68
C SER A 121 22.96 -13.62 -2.82
N ILE A 122 22.93 -14.17 -4.04
CA ILE A 122 22.29 -13.51 -5.19
C ILE A 122 20.77 -13.35 -5.00
N TYR A 123 20.16 -14.12 -4.10
CA TYR A 123 18.72 -14.09 -3.85
C TYR A 123 18.28 -12.91 -2.98
N ASP A 124 19.21 -12.23 -2.33
CA ASP A 124 18.92 -11.05 -1.49
C ASP A 124 18.66 -9.80 -2.32
N LEU A 125 19.10 -9.81 -3.57
CA LEU A 125 19.01 -8.68 -4.48
C LEU A 125 17.59 -8.10 -4.60
N PRO A 126 16.52 -8.87 -4.88
CA PRO A 126 15.18 -8.29 -5.10
C PRO A 126 14.57 -7.64 -3.85
N VAL A 127 14.97 -8.07 -2.65
CA VAL A 127 14.40 -7.57 -1.39
C VAL A 127 15.26 -6.52 -0.70
N GLN A 128 16.58 -6.51 -0.95
CA GLN A 128 17.53 -5.56 -0.34
C GLN A 128 17.98 -4.43 -1.28
N SER A 129 17.46 -4.35 -2.50
CA SER A 129 17.76 -3.25 -3.43
C SER A 129 16.50 -2.65 -4.05
N VAL A 130 16.66 -1.54 -4.77
CA VAL A 130 15.57 -0.87 -5.50
C VAL A 130 15.89 -0.92 -6.99
N THR A 131 15.01 -1.45 -7.83
CA THR A 131 15.24 -1.43 -9.27
C THR A 131 14.94 -0.03 -9.84
N LEU A 132 15.79 0.45 -10.76
CA LEU A 132 15.55 1.72 -11.45
C LEU A 132 14.28 1.68 -12.30
N ASP A 133 14.01 0.53 -12.93
CA ASP A 133 12.80 0.29 -13.71
C ASP A 133 11.55 0.56 -12.84
N ARG A 134 11.57 0.13 -11.58
CA ARG A 134 10.48 0.39 -10.64
C ARG A 134 10.33 1.87 -10.30
N VAL A 135 11.43 2.57 -10.05
CA VAL A 135 11.39 4.01 -9.80
C VAL A 135 10.74 4.73 -10.99
N ILE A 136 11.15 4.39 -12.21
CA ILE A 136 10.61 5.01 -13.42
C ILE A 136 9.12 4.65 -13.60
N GLU A 137 8.73 3.38 -13.47
CA GLU A 137 7.32 2.97 -13.54
C GLU A 137 6.44 3.73 -12.55
N LEU A 138 6.93 3.90 -11.32
CA LEU A 138 6.22 4.63 -10.27
C LEU A 138 6.02 6.10 -10.65
N LEU A 139 7.06 6.74 -11.18
CA LEU A 139 6.99 8.12 -11.64
C LEU A 139 6.08 8.26 -12.87
N SER A 140 6.17 7.33 -13.81
CA SER A 140 5.34 7.32 -15.02
C SER A 140 3.86 7.12 -14.76
N ALA A 141 3.48 6.51 -13.63
CA ALA A 141 2.08 6.39 -13.24
C ALA A 141 1.42 7.74 -12.90
N ARG A 142 2.20 8.79 -12.62
CA ARG A 142 1.71 10.12 -12.26
C ARG A 142 2.19 11.24 -13.18
N GLY A 143 3.37 11.10 -13.79
CA GLY A 143 3.99 12.18 -14.55
C GLY A 143 3.51 12.28 -15.99
N SER A 144 3.58 13.49 -16.56
CA SER A 144 3.42 13.75 -18.00
C SER A 144 4.75 13.61 -18.76
N SER A 145 5.86 13.89 -18.06
CA SER A 145 7.24 13.71 -18.50
C SER A 145 8.12 13.32 -17.32
N HIS A 146 9.16 12.52 -17.55
CA HIS A 146 10.02 12.03 -16.47
C HIS A 146 11.48 11.94 -16.90
N VAL A 147 12.37 12.56 -16.12
CA VAL A 147 13.82 12.56 -16.34
C VAL A 147 14.49 11.94 -15.11
N ALA A 148 15.20 10.84 -15.28
CA ALA A 148 16.02 10.22 -14.26
C ALA A 148 17.50 10.48 -14.55
N MET A 149 18.25 11.01 -13.58
CA MET A 149 19.69 11.23 -13.63
C MET A 149 20.36 10.40 -12.54
N ILE A 150 21.22 9.46 -12.94
CA ILE A 150 21.78 8.45 -12.05
C ILE A 150 23.30 8.65 -11.96
N ASP A 151 23.75 9.24 -10.86
CA ASP A 151 25.16 9.35 -10.48
C ASP A 151 25.58 8.16 -9.60
N ALA A 152 25.66 6.99 -10.24
CA ALA A 152 26.03 5.76 -9.56
C ALA A 152 26.94 4.88 -10.42
N CYS A 153 27.82 4.13 -9.76
CA CYS A 153 28.54 3.05 -10.42
C CYS A 153 27.56 2.00 -10.98
N ARG A 154 28.01 1.26 -12.00
CA ARG A 154 27.27 0.11 -12.55
C ARG A 154 28.07 -1.19 -12.42
N GLU A 155 29.15 -1.16 -11.66
CA GLU A 155 29.98 -2.31 -11.28
C GLU A 155 29.58 -2.82 -9.90
N ASN A 156 29.82 -4.11 -9.64
CA ASN A 156 29.53 -4.75 -8.37
C ASN A 156 30.52 -4.35 -7.25
N PRO A 157 30.07 -3.66 -6.17
CA PRO A 157 30.93 -3.30 -5.04
C PRO A 157 31.19 -4.48 -4.09
N PHE A 158 30.64 -5.69 -4.35
CA PHE A 158 30.82 -6.89 -3.55
C PHE A 158 31.83 -7.85 -4.20
N PRO A 159 33.12 -7.80 -3.83
CA PRO A 159 34.19 -8.54 -4.52
C PRO A 159 34.08 -10.07 -4.40
N ASN A 160 33.40 -10.56 -3.34
CA ASN A 160 33.24 -11.99 -3.09
C ASN A 160 31.96 -12.58 -3.71
N LEU A 161 31.01 -11.73 -4.13
CA LEU A 161 29.80 -12.17 -4.81
C LEU A 161 30.08 -12.17 -6.32
N ARG A 162 30.30 -13.37 -6.91
CA ARG A 162 30.37 -13.50 -8.37
C ARG A 162 28.97 -13.42 -8.99
N LEU A 163 28.36 -12.23 -8.89
CA LEU A 163 27.03 -11.92 -9.43
C LEU A 163 26.91 -12.20 -10.94
N ALA A 164 28.03 -12.23 -11.68
CA ALA A 164 28.04 -12.53 -13.12
C ALA A 164 28.35 -14.01 -13.46
N ALA A 165 29.14 -14.72 -12.65
CA ALA A 165 29.57 -16.09 -12.97
C ALA A 165 28.65 -17.18 -12.39
N ASN A 166 27.87 -16.84 -11.35
CA ASN A 166 26.85 -17.70 -10.74
C ASN A 166 25.44 -17.43 -11.29
N LEU A 167 25.31 -16.65 -12.38
CA LEU A 167 24.10 -16.60 -13.22
C LEU A 167 24.00 -17.92 -13.99
N ASP A 168 23.94 -19.02 -13.24
CA ASP A 168 23.53 -20.29 -13.79
C ASP A 168 22.12 -20.09 -14.37
N ALA A 169 21.76 -20.85 -15.38
CA ALA A 169 20.45 -20.78 -16.04
C ALA A 169 19.30 -21.22 -15.09
N THR A 170 19.36 -20.95 -13.79
CA THR A 170 18.44 -21.37 -12.75
C THR A 170 17.77 -20.20 -12.03
N LEU A 171 18.33 -18.99 -12.10
CA LEU A 171 17.62 -17.78 -11.71
C LEU A 171 16.49 -17.54 -12.70
N PHE A 172 15.26 -17.47 -12.22
CA PHE A 172 14.10 -17.16 -13.03
C PHE A 172 14.31 -15.85 -13.81
N GLU A 173 15.05 -14.92 -13.22
CA GLU A 173 15.49 -13.64 -13.79
C GLU A 173 16.41 -13.76 -15.03
N THR A 174 16.97 -14.95 -15.31
CA THR A 174 18.00 -15.17 -16.34
C THR A 174 17.55 -16.06 -17.51
N LYS A 175 16.50 -16.87 -17.32
CA LYS A 175 16.08 -17.93 -18.28
C LYS A 175 15.22 -17.44 -19.43
N SER A 176 14.42 -16.41 -19.21
CA SER A 176 13.56 -15.78 -20.21
C SER A 176 13.97 -14.34 -20.25
N GLY A 177 14.64 -13.92 -21.34
CA GLY A 177 14.93 -12.52 -21.59
C GLY A 177 13.66 -11.71 -21.35
N PHE A 178 13.63 -11.00 -20.23
CA PHE A 178 12.57 -10.06 -19.90
C PHE A 178 12.50 -9.08 -21.05
N GLU A 179 11.27 -8.60 -21.32
CA GLU A 179 11.07 -7.47 -22.21
C GLU A 179 12.16 -6.45 -21.94
N VAL A 180 12.83 -6.07 -23.03
CA VAL A 180 13.72 -4.92 -23.10
C VAL A 180 13.11 -3.85 -22.22
N PHE A 181 13.82 -3.40 -21.18
CA PHE A 181 13.49 -2.18 -20.45
C PHE A 181 13.00 -1.16 -21.47
N SER A 182 11.69 -1.05 -21.60
CA SER A 182 11.03 -0.12 -22.49
C SER A 182 10.76 1.04 -21.58
N THR A 183 11.68 2.00 -21.57
CA THR A 183 11.42 3.30 -20.97
C THR A 183 10.00 3.70 -21.37
N PRO A 184 9.08 3.92 -20.41
CA PRO A 184 7.73 4.36 -20.72
C PRO A 184 7.77 5.55 -21.67
N ILE A 185 6.77 5.73 -22.52
CA ILE A 185 6.69 6.91 -23.39
C ILE A 185 6.87 8.17 -22.53
N ASN A 186 7.58 9.18 -23.03
CA ASN A 186 7.94 10.39 -22.29
C ASN A 186 8.92 10.21 -21.11
N SER A 187 9.81 9.21 -21.18
CA SER A 187 10.90 9.02 -20.21
C SER A 187 12.27 9.36 -20.79
N LEU A 188 13.17 9.87 -19.95
CA LEU A 188 14.60 10.01 -20.21
C LEU A 188 15.37 9.47 -19.02
N VAL A 189 16.36 8.63 -19.27
CA VAL A 189 17.29 8.15 -18.24
C VAL A 189 18.71 8.50 -18.66
N ALA A 190 19.40 9.28 -17.85
CA ALA A 190 20.79 9.66 -18.02
C ALA A 190 21.63 9.03 -16.90
N PHE A 191 22.74 8.41 -17.29
CA PHE A 191 23.68 7.74 -16.41
C PHE A 191 25.02 8.49 -16.42
N SER A 192 25.67 8.56 -15.27
CA SER A 192 26.98 9.19 -15.14
C SER A 192 28.08 8.48 -15.93
N THR A 193 27.90 7.19 -16.26
CA THR A 193 28.87 6.41 -17.02
C THR A 193 28.22 5.37 -17.95
N SER A 194 29.01 4.89 -18.91
CA SER A 194 28.61 3.88 -19.89
C SER A 194 28.38 2.51 -19.22
N PRO A 195 27.58 1.60 -19.80
CA PRO A 195 27.34 0.28 -19.22
C PRO A 195 28.63 -0.49 -18.88
N GLY A 196 28.68 -1.05 -17.68
CA GLY A 196 29.84 -1.84 -17.20
C GLY A 196 31.09 -1.03 -16.87
N GLN A 197 31.00 0.30 -16.77
CA GLN A 197 32.10 1.17 -16.32
C GLN A 197 31.83 1.74 -14.92
N VAL A 198 32.88 2.25 -14.30
CA VAL A 198 32.84 2.87 -12.96
C VAL A 198 32.65 4.39 -13.10
N ALA A 199 31.89 4.98 -12.19
CA ALA A 199 31.78 6.43 -12.04
C ALA A 199 32.87 6.92 -11.07
N PHE A 200 33.50 8.06 -11.34
CA PHE A 200 34.53 8.62 -10.46
C PHE A 200 33.92 9.47 -9.35
N ASP A 201 34.49 9.39 -8.16
CA ASP A 201 34.02 10.14 -6.97
C ASP A 201 34.43 11.63 -6.99
N GLY A 202 35.29 12.03 -7.93
CA GLY A 202 35.77 13.41 -8.06
C GLY A 202 36.95 13.76 -7.15
N GLU A 203 37.18 15.05 -6.91
CA GLU A 203 38.19 15.52 -5.97
C GLU A 203 37.69 15.41 -4.52
N ALA A 204 38.59 15.13 -3.58
CA ALA A 204 38.24 14.97 -2.17
C ALA A 204 37.53 16.22 -1.62
N GLY A 205 36.29 16.04 -1.13
CA GLY A 205 35.46 17.09 -0.58
C GLY A 205 34.62 17.89 -1.60
N GLY A 206 34.74 17.57 -2.90
CA GLY A 206 33.94 18.13 -3.98
C GLY A 206 32.78 17.22 -4.42
N ASN A 207 32.12 17.61 -5.51
CA ASN A 207 31.09 16.83 -6.20
C ASN A 207 31.72 15.83 -7.17
N GLY A 208 30.98 14.76 -7.51
CA GLY A 208 31.36 13.84 -8.58
C GLY A 208 31.46 14.57 -9.93
N PRO A 209 32.30 14.14 -10.89
CA PRO A 209 32.50 14.84 -12.16
C PRO A 209 31.19 14.99 -12.97
N TYR A 210 30.27 14.03 -12.84
CA TYR A 210 28.97 14.09 -13.50
C TYR A 210 28.06 15.15 -12.87
N THR A 211 27.89 15.11 -11.54
CA THR A 211 27.14 16.13 -10.81
C THR A 211 27.71 17.53 -11.01
N GLN A 212 29.04 17.69 -10.91
CA GLN A 212 29.71 18.97 -11.16
C GLN A 212 29.46 19.49 -12.59
N ALA A 213 29.46 18.60 -13.60
CA ALA A 213 29.16 18.98 -14.97
C ALA A 213 27.69 19.41 -15.15
N ILE A 214 26.73 18.76 -14.48
CA ILE A 214 25.33 19.18 -14.48
C ILE A 214 25.18 20.58 -13.89
N LEU A 215 25.69 20.80 -12.68
CA LEU A 215 25.61 22.09 -11.97
C LEU A 215 26.20 23.25 -12.79
N THR A 216 27.30 23.00 -13.49
CA THR A 216 27.96 24.01 -14.34
C THR A 216 27.17 24.32 -15.61
N THR A 217 26.42 23.34 -16.14
CA THR A 217 25.76 23.43 -17.46
C THR A 217 24.30 23.89 -17.35
N ALA A 218 23.61 23.53 -16.27
CA ALA A 218 22.17 23.70 -16.11
C ALA A 218 21.70 25.15 -16.29
N GLY A 219 22.44 26.13 -15.75
CA GLY A 219 22.11 27.55 -15.90
C GLY A 219 22.21 28.06 -17.34
N GLN A 220 23.22 27.63 -18.10
CA GLN A 220 23.42 28.07 -19.48
C GLN A 220 22.40 27.45 -20.45
N TYR A 221 21.99 26.20 -20.20
CA TYR A 221 21.10 25.43 -21.07
C TYR A 221 19.69 25.31 -20.50
N SER A 222 19.31 26.18 -19.56
CA SER A 222 18.05 26.05 -18.83
C SER A 222 16.81 26.11 -19.73
N ASN A 223 16.93 26.88 -20.82
CA ASN A 223 15.87 27.16 -21.81
C ASN A 223 15.95 26.25 -23.05
N GLU A 224 16.94 25.35 -23.08
CA GLU A 224 17.13 24.39 -24.14
C GLU A 224 16.53 23.03 -23.76
N ASN A 225 16.27 22.19 -24.76
CA ASN A 225 15.88 20.81 -24.50
C ASN A 225 16.97 20.13 -23.67
N ILE A 226 16.58 19.39 -22.63
CA ILE A 226 17.47 18.71 -21.71
C ILE A 226 18.46 17.76 -22.40
N LEU A 227 18.10 17.20 -23.55
CA LEU A 227 19.02 16.38 -24.35
C LEU A 227 20.24 17.18 -24.84
N THR A 228 20.07 18.46 -25.16
CA THR A 228 21.16 19.37 -25.51
C THR A 228 22.08 19.60 -24.32
N MET A 229 21.49 19.84 -23.13
CA MET A 229 22.24 19.97 -21.88
C MET A 229 23.05 18.69 -21.59
N LEU A 230 22.45 17.51 -21.74
CA LEU A 230 23.12 16.23 -21.46
C LEU A 230 24.28 15.95 -22.42
N ALA A 231 24.19 16.38 -23.68
CA ALA A 231 25.30 16.28 -24.63
C ALA A 231 26.53 17.11 -24.16
N GLU A 232 26.30 18.31 -23.64
CA GLU A 232 27.34 19.17 -23.08
C GLU A 232 27.89 18.58 -21.76
N VAL A 233 27.02 18.05 -20.89
CA VAL A 233 27.44 17.33 -19.68
C VAL A 233 28.36 16.16 -20.05
N ARG A 234 28.02 15.35 -21.06
CA ARG A 234 28.86 14.26 -21.55
C ARG A 234 30.24 14.76 -21.98
N GLN A 235 30.29 15.85 -22.76
CA GLN A 235 31.55 16.43 -23.22
C GLN A 235 32.42 16.88 -22.04
N ARG A 236 31.85 17.54 -21.04
CA ARG A 236 32.57 18.02 -19.85
C ARG A 236 33.09 16.88 -18.98
N VAL A 237 32.30 15.83 -18.76
CA VAL A 237 32.74 14.64 -18.02
C VAL A 237 33.87 13.93 -18.77
N TYR A 238 33.75 13.77 -20.08
CA TYR A 238 34.79 13.17 -20.90
C TYR A 238 36.11 13.97 -20.80
N GLN A 239 36.05 15.30 -20.87
CA GLN A 239 37.23 16.16 -20.77
C GLN A 239 37.85 16.16 -19.36
N SER A 240 37.04 16.38 -18.32
CA SER A 240 37.51 16.45 -16.92
C SER A 240 38.08 15.13 -16.43
N THR A 241 37.59 13.99 -16.93
CA THR A 241 38.10 12.66 -16.59
C THR A 241 39.18 12.14 -17.54
N SER A 242 39.67 12.97 -18.47
CA SER A 242 40.66 12.57 -19.49
C SER A 242 40.22 11.34 -20.30
N GLY A 243 38.93 11.25 -20.59
CA GLY A 243 38.30 10.18 -21.36
C GLY A 243 38.00 8.90 -20.59
N ARG A 244 38.20 8.87 -19.27
CA ARG A 244 37.97 7.67 -18.44
C ARG A 244 36.49 7.43 -18.12
N GLN A 245 35.65 8.47 -18.17
CA GLN A 245 34.21 8.38 -17.93
C GLN A 245 33.44 9.01 -19.09
N VAL A 246 32.41 8.32 -19.55
CA VAL A 246 31.53 8.77 -20.64
C VAL A 246 30.07 8.59 -20.20
N PRO A 247 29.35 9.68 -19.89
CA PRO A 247 27.92 9.62 -19.61
C PRO A 247 27.11 9.06 -20.78
N TRP A 248 26.01 8.38 -20.45
CA TRP A 248 25.15 7.68 -21.39
C TRP A 248 23.68 7.99 -21.11
N GLU A 249 22.84 8.12 -22.13
CA GLU A 249 21.40 8.35 -21.95
C GLU A 249 20.53 7.47 -22.86
N SER A 250 19.28 7.28 -22.43
CA SER A 250 18.23 6.60 -23.18
C SER A 250 16.94 7.40 -23.09
N SER A 251 16.34 7.73 -24.24
CA SER A 251 15.18 8.62 -24.31
C SER A 251 14.03 8.07 -25.14
N THR A 252 12.82 8.24 -24.61
CA THR A 252 11.51 8.08 -25.29
C THR A 252 10.69 9.37 -25.17
N LEU A 253 11.31 10.50 -24.85
CA LEU A 253 10.67 11.81 -24.82
C LEU A 253 10.06 12.14 -26.19
N VAL A 254 8.74 12.29 -26.23
CA VAL A 254 8.02 12.79 -27.41
C VAL A 254 8.00 14.30 -27.41
N GLN A 255 7.84 14.91 -26.23
CA GLN A 255 7.92 16.36 -26.03
C GLN A 255 9.27 16.75 -25.44
N PRO A 256 9.83 17.92 -25.82
CA PRO A 256 11.05 18.43 -25.21
C PRO A 256 10.83 18.73 -23.73
N PHE A 257 11.83 18.45 -22.91
CA PHE A 257 11.83 18.78 -21.49
C PHE A 257 12.80 19.93 -21.24
N TYR A 258 12.38 20.93 -20.49
CA TYR A 258 13.17 22.12 -20.17
C TYR A 258 13.40 22.22 -18.65
N LEU A 259 14.49 22.85 -18.23
CA LEU A 259 14.70 23.09 -16.80
C LEU A 259 13.86 24.27 -16.30
N VAL A 260 13.62 25.30 -17.10
CA VAL A 260 12.69 26.39 -16.74
C VAL A 260 11.26 26.11 -17.15
N GLN A 261 10.32 26.69 -16.39
CA GLN A 261 8.89 26.63 -16.68
C GLN A 261 8.54 27.55 -17.87
N GLY A 262 7.75 27.06 -18.84
CA GLY A 262 7.29 27.83 -20.01
C GLY A 262 8.14 27.70 -21.29
N GLY A 263 9.20 26.88 -21.30
CA GLY A 263 9.96 26.53 -22.51
C GLY A 263 10.89 27.63 -23.05
N PRO A 264 11.30 27.56 -24.35
CA PRO A 264 12.30 28.46 -24.91
C PRO A 264 11.87 29.93 -24.86
N GLY A 265 12.67 30.78 -24.18
CA GLY A 265 12.40 32.21 -24.03
C GLY A 265 11.82 32.62 -22.67
N SER A 266 11.46 31.67 -21.81
CA SER A 266 11.21 31.93 -20.40
C SER A 266 12.54 32.21 -19.68
N SER A 267 12.56 33.19 -18.78
CA SER A 267 13.72 33.39 -17.90
C SER A 267 13.49 32.59 -16.62
N PRO A 268 14.54 32.05 -15.97
CA PRO A 268 14.43 31.53 -14.61
C PRO A 268 13.72 32.59 -13.76
N PRO A 269 12.81 32.21 -12.84
CA PRO A 269 12.19 33.17 -11.95
C PRO A 269 13.30 34.01 -11.32
N SER A 270 13.25 35.34 -11.51
CA SER A 270 14.26 36.22 -10.97
C SER A 270 14.20 36.09 -9.46
N GLN A 271 15.16 35.35 -8.88
CA GLN A 271 15.42 35.43 -7.46
C GLN A 271 15.98 36.83 -7.23
N GLY A 272 15.07 37.78 -6.98
CA GLY A 272 15.45 38.93 -6.17
C GLY A 272 16.08 38.37 -4.90
N PRO A 273 17.18 38.98 -4.40
CA PRO A 273 17.92 38.42 -3.29
C PRO A 273 16.95 38.13 -2.14
N VAL A 274 16.85 36.86 -1.74
CA VAL A 274 16.27 36.49 -0.45
C VAL A 274 17.22 37.07 0.58
N SER A 275 16.95 38.30 1.02
CA SER A 275 17.74 38.94 2.06
C SER A 275 17.51 38.18 3.35
N SER A 276 18.49 37.40 3.78
CA SER A 276 18.57 36.82 5.12
C SER A 276 18.93 37.84 6.20
N GLN A 277 18.83 39.14 5.90
CA GLN A 277 18.87 40.19 6.91
C GLN A 277 17.44 40.54 7.33
N PRO A 278 17.09 40.47 8.63
CA PRO A 278 15.87 41.07 9.10
C PRO A 278 15.96 42.57 8.78
N ASP A 279 15.09 43.04 7.90
CA ASP A 279 15.01 44.44 7.51
C ASP A 279 14.67 45.27 8.75
N ARG A 280 15.71 45.75 9.44
CA ARG A 280 15.62 46.60 10.62
C ARG A 280 15.23 48.00 10.16
N GLY A 281 13.99 48.16 9.75
CA GLY A 281 13.45 49.44 9.30
C GLY A 281 11.96 49.43 8.99
N VAL A 282 11.32 48.25 8.81
CA VAL A 282 9.89 48.18 8.51
C VAL A 282 9.12 48.10 9.82
N THR A 283 8.37 49.17 10.15
CA THR A 283 7.28 49.12 11.13
C THR A 283 6.45 47.85 10.89
N PRO A 284 6.14 47.02 11.92
CA PRO A 284 5.36 45.82 11.70
C PRO A 284 4.02 46.22 11.10
N VAL A 285 3.81 45.93 9.81
CA VAL A 285 2.46 45.92 9.25
C VAL A 285 1.77 44.80 10.01
N GLN A 286 0.82 45.11 10.89
CA GLN A 286 0.03 44.10 11.59
C GLN A 286 -0.66 43.25 10.52
N GLY A 287 -0.12 42.05 10.27
CA GLY A 287 -0.72 41.09 9.36
C GLY A 287 -2.06 40.63 9.90
N LEU A 288 -3.07 40.54 9.04
CA LEU A 288 -4.38 40.02 9.40
C LEU A 288 -4.23 38.51 9.72
N ALA A 289 -4.55 38.12 10.96
CA ALA A 289 -4.59 36.72 11.34
C ALA A 289 -5.82 36.04 10.72
N VAL A 290 -5.62 34.90 10.06
CA VAL A 290 -6.67 34.11 9.44
C VAL A 290 -6.56 32.66 9.89
N ASP A 291 -7.48 32.22 10.73
CA ASP A 291 -7.57 30.83 11.14
C ASP A 291 -8.56 30.06 10.25
N LEU A 292 -8.07 28.98 9.64
CA LEU A 292 -8.83 28.11 8.76
C LEU A 292 -8.91 26.71 9.35
N THR A 293 -10.13 26.19 9.48
CA THR A 293 -10.37 24.79 9.84
C THR A 293 -11.11 24.08 8.71
N ALA A 294 -10.59 22.94 8.26
CA ALA A 294 -11.20 22.13 7.20
C ALA A 294 -10.87 20.65 7.38
N PRO A 295 -11.72 19.70 6.94
CA PRO A 295 -11.38 18.27 7.03
C PRO A 295 -10.04 17.93 6.38
N PHE A 296 -9.32 16.96 6.96
CA PHE A 296 -8.05 16.50 6.39
C PHE A 296 -8.24 15.87 5.01
N ALA A 297 -7.63 16.52 4.02
CA ALA A 297 -7.74 16.22 2.61
C ALA A 297 -6.37 16.44 1.93
N ARG A 298 -6.25 15.96 0.70
CA ARG A 298 -5.01 16.06 -0.10
C ARG A 298 -4.73 17.49 -0.58
N GLU A 299 -5.75 18.34 -0.56
CA GLU A 299 -5.65 19.76 -0.91
C GLU A 299 -6.74 20.56 -0.20
N LEU A 300 -6.45 21.83 0.00
CA LEU A 300 -7.35 22.82 0.58
C LEU A 300 -7.32 24.07 -0.31
N PRO A 301 -8.33 24.25 -1.17
CA PRO A 301 -8.49 25.50 -1.90
C PRO A 301 -8.65 26.66 -0.90
N LEU A 302 -7.77 27.65 -0.99
CA LEU A 302 -7.73 28.82 -0.11
C LEU A 302 -8.50 30.00 -0.68
N GLY A 303 -8.71 30.05 -2.01
CA GLY A 303 -9.30 31.17 -2.76
C GLY A 303 -10.47 31.87 -2.04
N ASP A 304 -11.65 31.24 -2.07
CA ASP A 304 -12.87 31.79 -1.48
C ASP A 304 -12.76 31.99 0.04
N ARG A 305 -11.99 31.13 0.71
CA ARG A 305 -11.80 31.16 2.17
C ARG A 305 -11.06 32.41 2.62
N LEU A 306 -10.03 32.80 1.87
CA LEU A 306 -9.25 34.00 2.13
C LEU A 306 -9.98 35.24 1.60
N ALA A 307 -10.59 35.18 0.40
CA ALA A 307 -11.36 36.28 -0.18
C ALA A 307 -12.48 36.77 0.75
N GLY A 308 -13.23 35.84 1.36
CA GLY A 308 -14.28 36.16 2.34
C GLY A 308 -13.75 36.80 3.63
N ARG A 309 -12.47 36.63 3.96
CA ARG A 309 -11.84 37.22 5.16
C ARG A 309 -11.28 38.61 4.89
N ILE A 310 -10.79 38.87 3.68
CA ILE A 310 -10.23 40.18 3.29
C ILE A 310 -11.26 41.13 2.66
N GLY A 311 -12.43 40.61 2.25
CA GLY A 311 -13.52 41.39 1.68
C GLY A 311 -13.34 41.75 0.20
N GLY A 312 -12.59 40.95 -0.56
CA GLY A 312 -12.26 41.21 -1.97
C GLY A 312 -11.50 40.05 -2.63
N PRO A 313 -11.23 40.13 -3.95
CA PRO A 313 -10.48 39.10 -4.67
C PRO A 313 -9.01 39.01 -4.22
N LEU A 314 -8.40 37.85 -4.46
CA LEU A 314 -6.97 37.62 -4.22
C LEU A 314 -6.16 38.07 -5.44
N ASP A 315 -5.92 39.36 -5.56
CA ASP A 315 -5.09 39.90 -6.65
C ASP A 315 -3.59 39.81 -6.26
N GLU A 316 -2.77 39.23 -7.14
CA GLU A 316 -1.31 39.10 -6.98
C GLU A 316 -0.86 38.50 -5.64
N VAL A 317 -1.15 37.21 -5.43
CA VAL A 317 -0.71 36.48 -4.23
C VAL A 317 0.77 36.10 -4.34
N SER A 318 1.53 36.34 -3.28
CA SER A 318 2.90 35.83 -3.14
C SER A 318 3.17 35.31 -1.73
N VAL A 319 4.04 34.32 -1.62
CA VAL A 319 4.43 33.72 -0.33
C VAL A 319 5.51 34.58 0.34
N ILE A 320 5.31 34.95 1.60
CA ILE A 320 6.31 35.57 2.47
C ILE A 320 7.03 34.48 3.28
N GLU A 321 6.25 33.62 3.93
CA GLU A 321 6.73 32.47 4.70
C GLU A 321 5.98 31.24 4.21
N ALA A 322 6.72 30.22 3.78
CA ALA A 322 6.16 28.98 3.26
C ALA A 322 5.61 28.08 4.39
N PRO A 323 4.67 27.17 4.08
CA PRO A 323 4.18 26.21 5.06
C PRO A 323 5.28 25.24 5.51
N GLN A 324 5.17 24.72 6.73
CA GLN A 324 6.13 23.73 7.26
C GLN A 324 5.74 22.29 6.93
N HIS A 325 4.44 22.03 6.79
CA HIS A 325 3.83 20.71 6.65
C HIS A 325 3.03 20.58 5.34
N GLY A 326 3.33 21.42 4.36
CA GLY A 326 2.71 21.40 3.05
C GLY A 326 3.32 22.39 2.08
N GLN A 327 2.64 22.56 0.95
CA GLN A 327 3.02 23.46 -0.12
C GLN A 327 1.86 24.37 -0.53
N LEU A 328 2.19 25.56 -1.00
CA LEU A 328 1.25 26.47 -1.64
C LEU A 328 1.44 26.43 -3.16
N ASP A 329 0.34 26.18 -3.87
CA ASP A 329 0.23 26.34 -5.31
C ASP A 329 -0.53 27.64 -5.60
N LEU A 330 0.09 28.53 -6.38
CA LEU A 330 -0.40 29.87 -6.70
C LEU A 330 -0.70 30.06 -8.20
N ALA A 331 -0.90 28.98 -8.95
CA ALA A 331 -1.15 29.04 -10.39
C ALA A 331 -2.48 29.73 -10.75
N GLY A 332 -2.46 30.58 -11.80
CA GLY A 332 -3.67 31.12 -12.44
C GLY A 332 -4.54 32.04 -11.56
N GLY A 333 -4.00 32.63 -10.49
CA GLY A 333 -4.76 33.46 -9.55
C GLY A 333 -5.54 32.68 -8.48
N ALA A 334 -5.42 31.35 -8.45
CA ALA A 334 -5.95 30.51 -7.38
C ALA A 334 -4.84 30.19 -6.35
N ALA A 335 -5.19 30.18 -5.07
CA ALA A 335 -4.30 29.73 -4.00
C ALA A 335 -4.79 28.41 -3.43
N THR A 336 -3.96 27.37 -3.44
CA THR A 336 -4.28 26.03 -2.91
C THR A 336 -3.18 25.57 -1.97
N TYR A 337 -3.56 25.15 -0.76
CA TYR A 337 -2.66 24.50 0.18
C TYR A 337 -2.70 22.98 -0.01
N ARG A 338 -1.54 22.34 -0.15
CA ARG A 338 -1.39 20.88 -0.29
C ARG A 338 -0.57 20.35 0.89
N PRO A 339 -1.16 19.65 1.87
CA PRO A 339 -0.38 19.07 2.97
C PRO A 339 0.57 17.98 2.48
N HIS A 340 1.74 17.87 3.11
CA HIS A 340 2.64 16.74 2.94
C HIS A 340 2.06 15.52 3.64
N LEU A 341 1.58 14.57 2.86
CA LEU A 341 0.98 13.32 3.35
C LEU A 341 2.07 12.31 3.70
N ALA A 342 1.84 11.51 4.73
CA ALA A 342 2.71 10.40 5.12
C ALA A 342 1.88 9.18 5.52
N GLU A 343 2.41 7.99 5.27
CA GLU A 343 1.79 6.75 5.75
C GLU A 343 1.89 6.65 7.28
N THR A 344 0.76 6.82 7.95
CA THR A 344 0.67 6.88 9.41
C THR A 344 -0.25 5.78 9.94
N PRO A 345 0.28 4.80 10.70
CA PRO A 345 -0.55 3.81 11.37
C PRO A 345 -1.41 4.47 12.45
N MET A 346 -2.69 4.12 12.46
CA MET A 346 -3.70 4.59 13.41
C MET A 346 -4.05 3.57 14.49
N ALA A 347 -3.30 2.46 14.56
CA ALA A 347 -3.35 1.51 15.67
C ALA A 347 -3.15 2.24 17.01
N GLY A 348 -4.09 2.07 17.94
CA GLY A 348 -4.07 2.73 19.25
C GLY A 348 -4.35 4.24 19.25
N LYS A 349 -4.61 4.85 18.09
CA LYS A 349 -4.91 6.28 17.95
C LYS A 349 -6.39 6.50 17.63
N THR A 350 -6.95 7.59 18.13
CA THR A 350 -8.38 7.95 17.96
C THR A 350 -8.60 9.19 17.11
N GLU A 351 -7.58 10.01 16.92
CA GLU A 351 -7.65 11.26 16.16
C GLU A 351 -6.32 11.54 15.46
N HIS A 352 -6.38 12.41 14.45
CA HIS A 352 -5.23 13.00 13.78
C HIS A 352 -5.60 14.42 13.37
N ILE A 353 -4.71 15.38 13.62
CA ILE A 353 -4.92 16.78 13.26
C ILE A 353 -3.63 17.29 12.66
N LEU A 354 -3.66 17.69 11.39
CA LEU A 354 -2.56 18.41 10.77
C LEU A 354 -2.70 19.90 11.09
N ARG A 355 -1.60 20.53 11.51
CA ARG A 355 -1.53 21.97 11.75
C ARG A 355 -0.40 22.55 10.94
N ASP A 356 -0.65 23.70 10.32
CA ASP A 356 0.38 24.42 9.59
C ASP A 356 0.15 25.93 9.68
N ARG A 357 1.18 26.70 9.34
CA ARG A 357 1.16 28.15 9.31
C ARG A 357 2.01 28.68 8.16
N PHE A 358 1.56 29.76 7.56
CA PHE A 358 2.28 30.44 6.49
C PHE A 358 1.83 31.88 6.38
N SER A 359 2.65 32.69 5.70
CA SER A 359 2.40 34.13 5.54
C SER A 359 2.30 34.48 4.06
N LEU A 360 1.21 35.15 3.68
CA LEU A 360 0.95 35.59 2.31
C LEU A 360 0.97 37.11 2.21
N ARG A 361 1.47 37.62 1.09
CA ARG A 361 1.28 39.00 0.66
C ARG A 361 0.24 39.00 -0.46
N ILE A 362 -0.81 39.78 -0.28
CA ILE A 362 -1.82 40.07 -1.31
C ILE A 362 -1.50 41.44 -1.90
N GLY A 363 -1.33 41.50 -3.22
CA GLY A 363 -1.10 42.74 -3.95
C GLY A 363 -2.37 43.58 -4.13
N GLY A 364 -2.28 44.63 -4.95
CA GLY A 364 -3.36 45.60 -5.18
C GLY A 364 -3.04 47.02 -4.67
N ALA A 365 -4.05 47.90 -4.71
CA ALA A 365 -3.90 49.32 -4.34
C ALA A 365 -3.49 49.53 -2.86
N GLU A 366 -3.87 48.60 -1.98
CA GLU A 366 -3.43 48.53 -0.58
C GLU A 366 -2.89 47.12 -0.29
N PRO A 367 -1.57 46.91 -0.33
CA PRO A 367 -0.96 45.60 -0.05
C PRO A 367 -1.28 45.12 1.36
N ARG A 368 -1.64 43.84 1.51
CA ARG A 368 -1.98 43.24 2.80
C ARG A 368 -1.11 42.03 3.10
N VAL A 369 -0.74 41.87 4.36
CA VAL A 369 -0.08 40.66 4.87
C VAL A 369 -1.12 39.82 5.60
N LEU A 370 -1.21 38.54 5.25
CA LEU A 370 -2.07 37.56 5.90
C LEU A 370 -1.19 36.53 6.62
N ASN A 371 -1.44 36.34 7.91
CA ASN A 371 -0.84 35.26 8.69
C ASN A 371 -1.87 34.14 8.81
N VAL A 372 -1.72 33.08 8.02
CA VAL A 372 -2.71 32.02 7.90
C VAL A 372 -2.31 30.85 8.80
N SER A 373 -3.20 30.45 9.69
CA SER A 373 -3.11 29.21 10.46
C SER A 373 -4.11 28.21 9.89
N VAL A 374 -3.65 27.01 9.56
CA VAL A 374 -4.51 25.93 9.05
C VAL A 374 -4.56 24.81 10.08
N GLU A 375 -5.77 24.38 10.44
CA GLU A 375 -6.03 23.16 11.20
C GLU A 375 -6.88 22.20 10.39
N MET A 376 -6.37 20.99 10.17
CA MET A 376 -7.01 19.95 9.37
C MET A 376 -7.24 18.67 10.18
N PRO A 377 -8.34 18.56 10.93
CA PRO A 377 -8.71 17.33 11.61
C PRO A 377 -9.11 16.24 10.61
N ALA A 378 -8.59 15.03 10.81
CA ALA A 378 -8.98 13.87 10.04
C ALA A 378 -10.42 13.46 10.34
N LEU A 379 -11.13 13.01 9.29
CA LEU A 379 -12.45 12.42 9.49
C LEU A 379 -12.31 11.12 10.26
N SER A 380 -13.27 10.81 11.13
CA SER A 380 -13.24 9.56 11.90
C SER A 380 -13.13 8.33 10.99
N CYS A 381 -13.73 8.35 9.80
CA CYS A 381 -13.61 7.26 8.82
C CYS A 381 -12.15 7.05 8.33
N ASP A 382 -11.39 8.13 8.09
CA ASP A 382 -9.97 8.02 7.72
C ASP A 382 -9.17 7.31 8.82
N VAL A 383 -9.48 7.61 10.08
CA VAL A 383 -8.82 7.02 11.26
C VAL A 383 -9.21 5.56 11.49
N GLN A 384 -10.48 5.21 11.26
CA GLN A 384 -11.01 3.88 11.55
C GLN A 384 -10.81 2.88 10.40
N ALA A 385 -10.80 3.36 9.16
CA ALA A 385 -10.91 2.50 7.99
C ALA A 385 -10.06 2.96 6.79
N GLY A 386 -9.08 3.85 6.99
CA GLY A 386 -8.04 4.09 5.99
C GLY A 386 -7.15 2.85 5.74
N ASP A 387 -6.54 2.75 4.56
CA ASP A 387 -5.79 1.57 4.10
C ASP A 387 -4.33 1.90 3.77
N ALA A 388 -3.43 0.97 4.09
CA ALA A 388 -1.99 1.15 3.85
C ALA A 388 -1.69 1.06 2.35
N LEU A 389 -0.78 1.86 1.81
CA LEU A 389 -0.45 1.98 0.38
C LEU A 389 -1.56 2.60 -0.49
N ASP A 390 -2.63 3.15 0.08
CA ASP A 390 -3.73 3.72 -0.69
C ASP A 390 -3.30 5.04 -1.37
N LEU A 391 -3.02 4.97 -2.67
CA LEU A 391 -2.54 6.10 -3.48
C LEU A 391 -3.52 7.28 -3.54
N GLN A 392 -4.79 7.06 -3.20
CA GLN A 392 -5.85 8.08 -3.19
C GLN A 392 -6.36 8.38 -1.77
N GLY A 393 -5.70 7.80 -0.76
CA GLY A 393 -5.90 8.11 0.65
C GLY A 393 -5.22 9.42 1.08
N VAL A 394 -5.30 9.68 2.40
CA VAL A 394 -4.47 10.71 3.09
C VAL A 394 -3.36 10.09 3.94
N GLY A 395 -3.01 8.83 3.67
CA GLY A 395 -1.93 8.13 4.36
C GLY A 395 -2.27 7.63 5.77
N LEU A 396 -3.44 7.95 6.34
CA LEU A 396 -3.89 7.32 7.59
C LEU A 396 -4.40 5.91 7.31
N TYR A 397 -3.97 4.92 8.11
CA TYR A 397 -4.42 3.55 7.91
C TYR A 397 -4.58 2.73 9.19
N ARG A 398 -5.44 1.72 9.08
CA ARG A 398 -5.53 0.57 9.98
C ARG A 398 -5.44 -0.71 9.18
N LEU A 399 -4.60 -1.63 9.64
CA LEU A 399 -4.56 -2.98 9.08
C LEU A 399 -5.91 -3.67 9.30
N PRO A 400 -6.28 -4.66 8.47
CA PRO A 400 -7.54 -5.39 8.63
C PRO A 400 -7.78 -5.82 10.08
N ASN A 401 -6.80 -6.41 10.76
CA ASN A 401 -6.91 -6.90 12.14
C ASN A 401 -7.11 -5.80 13.21
N GLU A 402 -6.94 -4.53 12.85
CA GLU A 402 -7.05 -3.36 13.74
C GLU A 402 -8.37 -2.60 13.59
N ILE A 403 -9.18 -2.94 12.57
CA ILE A 403 -10.49 -2.32 12.34
C ILE A 403 -11.48 -2.84 13.38
N GLU A 404 -12.15 -1.92 14.09
CA GLU A 404 -13.29 -2.22 14.97
C GLU A 404 -14.60 -2.07 14.19
N PRO A 405 -15.26 -3.16 13.73
CA PRO A 405 -16.27 -3.06 12.68
C PRO A 405 -17.48 -2.19 13.05
N ARG A 406 -17.97 -2.28 14.29
CA ARG A 406 -19.15 -1.51 14.74
C ARG A 406 -18.87 -0.01 14.73
N ARG A 407 -17.71 0.40 15.24
CA ARG A 407 -17.28 1.80 15.30
C ARG A 407 -16.98 2.33 13.90
N ALA A 408 -16.17 1.60 13.13
CA ALA A 408 -15.81 1.97 11.77
C ALA A 408 -17.04 2.15 10.87
N LEU A 409 -18.04 1.26 10.98
CA LEU A 409 -19.28 1.39 10.22
C LEU A 409 -20.07 2.66 10.56
N ALA A 410 -20.19 3.00 11.85
CA ALA A 410 -20.90 4.21 12.26
C ALA A 410 -20.19 5.46 11.75
N ASP A 411 -18.88 5.56 12.01
CA ASP A 411 -18.05 6.69 11.65
C ASP A 411 -17.99 6.90 10.12
N CYS A 412 -17.87 5.81 9.33
CA CYS A 412 -17.82 5.89 7.88
C CYS A 412 -19.17 6.19 7.23
N ARG A 413 -20.28 5.67 7.75
CA ARG A 413 -21.62 6.04 7.25
C ARG A 413 -21.89 7.52 7.45
N GLN A 414 -21.52 8.06 8.62
CA GLN A 414 -21.65 9.48 8.89
C GLN A 414 -20.77 10.31 7.94
N ALA A 415 -19.49 9.95 7.81
CA ALA A 415 -18.55 10.68 6.94
C ALA A 415 -19.00 10.71 5.47
N VAL A 416 -19.52 9.59 4.93
CA VAL A 416 -20.06 9.52 3.57
C VAL A 416 -21.34 10.34 3.43
N ALA A 417 -22.21 10.37 4.44
CA ALA A 417 -23.43 11.18 4.42
C ALA A 417 -23.14 12.68 4.43
N GLU A 418 -22.11 13.11 5.16
CA GLU A 418 -21.67 14.51 5.23
C GLU A 418 -20.86 14.95 4.00
N ASN A 419 -20.20 14.00 3.32
CA ASN A 419 -19.31 14.28 2.18
C ASN A 419 -19.64 13.38 0.97
N PRO A 420 -20.88 13.46 0.43
CA PRO A 420 -21.31 12.60 -0.66
C PRO A 420 -20.43 12.81 -1.91
N GLY A 421 -20.03 11.72 -2.55
CA GLY A 421 -19.18 11.75 -3.76
C GLY A 421 -17.67 11.65 -3.49
N THR A 422 -17.22 11.60 -2.23
CA THR A 422 -15.80 11.37 -1.92
C THR A 422 -15.44 9.90 -2.12
N ALA A 423 -14.80 9.57 -3.24
CA ALA A 423 -14.45 8.19 -3.63
C ALA A 423 -13.69 7.43 -2.54
N ARG A 424 -12.75 8.09 -1.85
CA ARG A 424 -12.01 7.55 -0.71
C ARG A 424 -12.91 7.10 0.44
N LEU A 425 -13.88 7.93 0.84
CA LEU A 425 -14.77 7.60 1.97
C LEU A 425 -15.69 6.43 1.62
N LEU A 426 -16.12 6.32 0.35
CA LEU A 426 -16.85 5.15 -0.14
C LEU A 426 -15.99 3.87 -0.06
N TYR A 427 -14.71 3.95 -0.43
CA TYR A 427 -13.78 2.84 -0.31
C TYR A 427 -13.59 2.41 1.16
N GLN A 428 -13.35 3.36 2.06
CA GLN A 428 -13.20 3.11 3.50
C GLN A 428 -14.49 2.55 4.13
N LEU A 429 -15.66 3.04 3.72
CA LEU A 429 -16.95 2.46 4.10
C LEU A 429 -17.06 0.99 3.64
N GLY A 430 -16.63 0.69 2.43
CA GLY A 430 -16.56 -0.69 1.92
C GLY A 430 -15.67 -1.59 2.79
N ARG A 431 -14.51 -1.10 3.24
CA ARG A 431 -13.63 -1.82 4.18
C ARG A 431 -14.33 -2.09 5.52
N ALA A 432 -15.01 -1.08 6.08
CA ALA A 432 -15.78 -1.24 7.32
C ALA A 432 -16.94 -2.24 7.19
N GLN A 433 -17.65 -2.23 6.05
CA GLN A 433 -18.70 -3.20 5.73
C GLN A 433 -18.14 -4.61 5.58
N GLN A 434 -17.03 -4.78 4.87
CA GLN A 434 -16.36 -6.07 4.72
C GLN A 434 -15.90 -6.62 6.08
N ALA A 435 -15.28 -5.78 6.92
CA ALA A 435 -14.86 -6.14 8.28
C ALA A 435 -16.05 -6.55 9.18
N SER A 436 -17.25 -6.04 8.90
CA SER A 436 -18.48 -6.42 9.61
C SER A 436 -19.16 -7.68 9.08
N GLY A 437 -18.70 -8.22 7.94
CA GLY A 437 -19.30 -9.36 7.25
C GLY A 437 -20.42 -9.01 6.26
N ASP A 438 -20.78 -7.73 6.09
CA ASP A 438 -21.75 -7.26 5.09
C ASP A 438 -21.08 -7.13 3.70
N LEU A 439 -20.81 -8.27 3.09
CA LEU A 439 -20.06 -8.35 1.83
C LEU A 439 -20.82 -7.70 0.66
N LYS A 440 -22.16 -7.73 0.66
CA LYS A 440 -22.95 -7.15 -0.43
C LYS A 440 -22.86 -5.63 -0.40
N SER A 441 -23.07 -5.00 0.75
CA SER A 441 -22.90 -3.55 0.86
C SER A 441 -21.46 -3.13 0.61
N ALA A 442 -20.49 -3.93 1.08
CA ALA A 442 -19.07 -3.69 0.79
C ALA A 442 -18.79 -3.66 -0.73
N TYR A 443 -19.29 -4.66 -1.46
CA TYR A 443 -19.18 -4.72 -2.91
C TYR A 443 -19.76 -3.48 -3.60
N ASP A 444 -20.94 -3.03 -3.17
CA ASP A 444 -21.60 -1.85 -3.75
C ASP A 444 -20.80 -0.57 -3.48
N SER A 445 -20.29 -0.41 -2.26
CA SER A 445 -19.44 0.73 -1.89
C SER A 445 -18.12 0.73 -2.67
N PHE A 446 -17.48 -0.43 -2.85
CA PHE A 446 -16.27 -0.55 -3.66
C PHE A 446 -16.53 -0.23 -5.14
N ARG A 447 -17.64 -0.71 -5.70
CA ARG A 447 -18.04 -0.38 -7.07
C ARG A 447 -18.32 1.11 -7.24
N ALA A 448 -18.99 1.74 -6.28
CA ALA A 448 -19.25 3.17 -6.29
C ALA A 448 -17.96 3.99 -6.18
N ALA A 449 -17.04 3.60 -5.29
CA ALA A 449 -15.73 4.22 -5.17
C ALA A 449 -14.90 4.08 -6.44
N ALA A 450 -14.87 2.89 -7.05
CA ALA A 450 -14.16 2.63 -8.31
C ALA A 450 -14.74 3.46 -9.47
N ALA A 451 -16.08 3.54 -9.57
CA ALA A 451 -16.75 4.39 -10.55
C ALA A 451 -16.45 5.89 -10.35
N ALA A 452 -16.16 6.31 -9.12
CA ALA A 452 -15.69 7.64 -8.78
C ALA A 452 -14.16 7.80 -8.90
N GLY A 453 -13.47 6.86 -9.54
CA GLY A 453 -12.04 6.93 -9.84
C GLY A 453 -11.11 6.29 -8.82
N HIS A 454 -11.61 5.63 -7.76
CA HIS A 454 -10.77 5.01 -6.74
C HIS A 454 -10.16 3.68 -7.23
N ILE A 455 -8.86 3.68 -7.54
CA ILE A 455 -8.11 2.56 -8.12
C ILE A 455 -8.20 1.31 -7.26
N ARG A 456 -7.87 1.41 -5.96
CA ARG A 456 -7.90 0.26 -5.05
C ARG A 456 -9.29 -0.34 -4.85
N ALA A 457 -10.34 0.47 -5.01
CA ALA A 457 -11.69 -0.05 -4.86
C ALA A 457 -12.05 -1.03 -6.00
N GLY A 458 -11.44 -0.87 -7.18
CA GLY A 458 -11.53 -1.84 -8.28
C GLY A 458 -10.97 -3.20 -7.88
N HIS A 459 -9.79 -3.24 -7.26
CA HIS A 459 -9.23 -4.48 -6.68
C HIS A 459 -10.16 -5.10 -5.64
N ALA A 460 -10.63 -4.32 -4.67
CA ALA A 460 -11.49 -4.83 -3.60
C ALA A 460 -12.81 -5.43 -4.15
N ALA A 461 -13.43 -4.76 -5.13
CA ALA A 461 -14.60 -5.29 -5.83
C ALA A 461 -14.28 -6.58 -6.61
N ALA A 462 -13.12 -6.64 -7.29
CA ALA A 462 -12.68 -7.82 -8.02
C ALA A 462 -12.52 -9.04 -7.10
N ILE A 463 -11.98 -8.87 -5.89
CA ILE A 463 -11.82 -9.98 -4.94
C ILE A 463 -13.17 -10.61 -4.58
N LEU A 464 -14.22 -9.80 -4.39
CA LEU A 464 -15.56 -10.31 -4.10
C LEU A 464 -16.19 -11.01 -5.32
N LEU A 465 -15.98 -10.51 -6.53
CA LEU A 465 -16.42 -11.18 -7.77
C LEU A 465 -15.72 -12.54 -7.95
N LEU A 466 -14.43 -12.62 -7.63
CA LEU A 466 -13.60 -13.79 -7.88
C LEU A 466 -13.66 -14.85 -6.77
N SER A 467 -14.07 -14.48 -5.56
CA SER A 467 -14.00 -15.37 -4.41
C SER A 467 -14.93 -16.59 -4.57
N PRO A 468 -14.39 -17.83 -4.54
CA PRO A 468 -15.20 -19.04 -4.52
C PRO A 468 -15.83 -19.30 -3.14
N ARG A 469 -15.40 -18.58 -2.09
CA ARG A 469 -15.83 -18.81 -0.70
C ARG A 469 -17.15 -18.12 -0.35
N ILE A 470 -17.66 -17.22 -1.21
CA ILE A 470 -18.92 -16.52 -0.98
C ILE A 470 -20.08 -17.44 -1.36
N ASN A 471 -20.99 -17.70 -0.41
CA ASN A 471 -22.26 -18.37 -0.70
C ASN A 471 -23.20 -17.40 -1.42
N ARG A 472 -23.36 -17.63 -2.73
CA ARG A 472 -24.06 -16.74 -3.68
C ARG A 472 -25.57 -16.78 -3.52
N ASP A 473 -26.12 -17.84 -2.92
CA ASP A 473 -27.56 -17.95 -2.63
C ASP A 473 -27.98 -16.96 -1.53
N THR A 474 -27.06 -16.67 -0.61
CA THR A 474 -27.29 -15.79 0.54
C THR A 474 -26.68 -14.39 0.38
N VAL A 475 -25.63 -14.26 -0.43
CA VAL A 475 -24.92 -13.01 -0.68
C VAL A 475 -24.99 -12.72 -2.19
N PRO A 476 -25.86 -11.81 -2.65
CA PRO A 476 -26.18 -11.63 -4.07
C PRO A 476 -25.11 -10.80 -4.80
N ILE A 477 -23.89 -11.33 -4.84
CA ILE A 477 -22.78 -10.85 -5.68
C ILE A 477 -22.61 -11.94 -6.74
N PRO A 478 -22.54 -11.66 -8.05
CA PRO A 478 -22.29 -12.69 -9.06
C PRO A 478 -20.82 -13.13 -9.06
N ARG A 479 -20.55 -14.40 -9.39
CA ARG A 479 -19.19 -14.80 -9.72
C ARG A 479 -18.93 -14.43 -11.18
N ASP A 480 -18.00 -13.51 -11.40
CA ASP A 480 -17.64 -13.05 -12.74
C ASP A 480 -16.12 -12.93 -12.86
N GLU A 481 -15.51 -13.91 -13.54
CA GLU A 481 -14.06 -13.94 -13.72
C GLU A 481 -13.56 -12.93 -14.74
N ALA A 482 -14.35 -12.64 -15.77
CA ALA A 482 -13.97 -11.71 -16.81
C ALA A 482 -13.95 -10.28 -16.26
N GLN A 483 -15.04 -9.88 -15.58
CA GLN A 483 -15.13 -8.58 -14.94
C GLN A 483 -14.11 -8.43 -13.81
N GLY A 484 -13.93 -9.46 -12.98
CA GLY A 484 -12.92 -9.43 -11.91
C GLY A 484 -11.51 -9.26 -12.46
N ASN A 485 -11.15 -9.94 -13.57
CA ASN A 485 -9.85 -9.76 -14.23
C ASN A 485 -9.68 -8.36 -14.83
N ALA A 486 -10.70 -7.83 -15.49
CA ALA A 486 -10.64 -6.50 -16.08
C ALA A 486 -10.36 -5.42 -15.03
N LEU A 487 -11.04 -5.48 -13.87
CA LEU A 487 -10.80 -4.56 -12.76
C LEU A 487 -9.37 -4.68 -12.19
N LEU A 488 -8.84 -5.90 -12.10
CA LEU A 488 -7.45 -6.09 -11.68
C LEU A 488 -6.47 -5.52 -12.70
N ASP A 489 -6.70 -5.74 -13.99
CA ASP A 489 -5.82 -5.27 -15.06
C ASP A 489 -5.84 -3.72 -15.15
N GLU A 490 -6.99 -3.07 -14.95
CA GLU A 490 -7.10 -1.60 -14.80
C GLU A 490 -6.32 -1.08 -13.58
N ALA A 491 -6.47 -1.73 -12.42
CA ALA A 491 -5.76 -1.32 -11.21
C ALA A 491 -4.24 -1.56 -11.32
N ILE A 492 -3.80 -2.60 -12.03
CA ILE A 492 -2.38 -2.85 -12.35
C ILE A 492 -1.83 -1.74 -13.25
N ALA A 493 -2.58 -1.31 -14.27
CA ALA A 493 -2.17 -0.21 -15.14
C ALA A 493 -2.00 1.11 -14.37
N ALA A 494 -2.79 1.31 -13.32
CA ALA A 494 -2.66 2.43 -12.39
C ALA A 494 -1.64 2.20 -11.26
N GLY A 495 -0.93 1.06 -11.26
CA GLY A 495 0.18 0.79 -10.34
C GLY A 495 -0.18 0.21 -8.97
N ASP A 496 -1.40 -0.32 -8.77
CA ASP A 496 -1.82 -0.85 -7.46
C ASP A 496 -1.13 -2.21 -7.13
N PRO A 497 -0.36 -2.31 -6.03
CA PRO A 497 0.37 -3.53 -5.66
C PRO A 497 -0.55 -4.70 -5.30
N PHE A 498 -1.74 -4.43 -4.75
CA PHE A 498 -2.68 -5.47 -4.35
C PHE A 498 -3.33 -6.13 -5.58
N ALA A 499 -3.61 -5.36 -6.63
CA ALA A 499 -4.05 -5.87 -7.92
C ALA A 499 -2.97 -6.74 -8.59
N MET A 500 -1.72 -6.28 -8.60
CA MET A 500 -0.57 -7.07 -9.07
C MET A 500 -0.49 -8.39 -8.32
N HIS A 501 -0.61 -8.38 -7.00
CA HIS A 501 -0.63 -9.60 -6.19
C HIS A 501 -1.75 -10.55 -6.58
N SER A 502 -3.00 -10.08 -6.56
CA SER A 502 -4.17 -10.94 -6.76
C SER A 502 -4.22 -11.52 -8.17
N ARG A 503 -3.87 -10.72 -9.18
CA ARG A 503 -3.77 -11.19 -10.57
C ARG A 503 -2.58 -12.11 -10.76
N GLY A 504 -1.43 -11.74 -10.19
CA GLY A 504 -0.18 -12.48 -10.27
C GLY A 504 -0.30 -13.87 -9.69
N LEU A 505 -0.86 -13.98 -8.48
CA LEU A 505 -1.10 -15.26 -7.80
C LEU A 505 -2.01 -16.19 -8.61
N ARG A 506 -3.07 -15.65 -9.20
CA ARG A 506 -4.00 -16.44 -10.03
C ARG A 506 -3.33 -16.95 -11.30
N LEU A 507 -2.57 -16.09 -11.98
CA LEU A 507 -1.82 -16.47 -13.17
C LEU A 507 -0.71 -17.49 -12.85
N LEU A 508 0.01 -17.31 -11.75
CA LEU A 508 1.06 -18.22 -11.32
C LEU A 508 0.53 -19.62 -10.99
N ARG A 509 -0.61 -19.71 -10.27
CA ARG A 509 -1.19 -21.00 -9.84
C ARG A 509 -2.04 -21.67 -10.92
N ASN A 510 -2.84 -20.89 -11.66
CA ASN A 510 -3.89 -21.41 -12.55
C ASN A 510 -3.70 -21.01 -14.02
N GLY A 511 -2.62 -20.30 -14.37
CA GLY A 511 -2.31 -19.92 -15.74
C GLY A 511 -2.13 -21.16 -16.64
N PRO A 512 -2.89 -21.29 -17.74
CA PRO A 512 -2.83 -22.47 -18.59
C PRO A 512 -1.49 -22.56 -19.34
N ALA A 513 -0.97 -21.43 -19.82
CA ALA A 513 0.32 -21.38 -20.52
C ALA A 513 1.48 -21.05 -19.56
N GLU A 514 2.69 -21.45 -19.95
CA GLU A 514 3.91 -21.05 -19.22
C GLU A 514 4.08 -19.53 -19.20
N ALA A 515 3.73 -18.85 -20.31
CA ALA A 515 3.75 -17.39 -20.39
C ALA A 515 2.80 -16.72 -19.39
N ASP A 516 1.65 -17.33 -19.10
CA ASP A 516 0.73 -16.82 -18.09
C ASP A 516 1.34 -16.91 -16.70
N ARG A 517 1.91 -18.09 -16.35
CA ARG A 517 2.56 -18.30 -15.06
C ARG A 517 3.78 -17.39 -14.88
N GLN A 518 4.53 -17.18 -15.96
CA GLN A 518 5.64 -16.24 -16.04
C GLN A 518 5.19 -14.81 -15.67
N ARG A 519 4.17 -14.30 -16.37
CA ARG A 519 3.55 -13.02 -16.06
C ARG A 519 3.04 -12.97 -14.62
N GLY A 520 2.52 -14.09 -14.11
CA GLY A 520 2.06 -14.21 -12.73
C GLY A 520 3.16 -13.96 -11.71
N PHE A 521 4.33 -14.57 -11.92
CA PHE A 521 5.51 -14.37 -11.09
C PHE A 521 6.02 -12.92 -11.16
N GLU A 522 6.09 -12.34 -12.36
CA GLU A 522 6.52 -10.96 -12.57
C GLU A 522 5.66 -9.95 -11.82
N LEU A 523 4.34 -10.13 -11.84
CA LEU A 523 3.43 -9.28 -11.07
C LEU A 523 3.65 -9.41 -9.56
N LEU A 524 3.95 -10.61 -9.06
CA LEU A 524 4.26 -10.82 -7.65
C LEU A 524 5.59 -10.16 -7.25
N GLU A 525 6.62 -10.25 -8.08
CA GLU A 525 7.90 -9.56 -7.81
C GLU A 525 7.73 -8.04 -7.83
N ARG A 526 7.01 -7.49 -8.82
CA ARG A 526 6.70 -6.04 -8.87
C ARG A 526 5.94 -5.57 -7.62
N ALA A 527 4.98 -6.37 -7.16
CA ALA A 527 4.28 -6.11 -5.90
C ALA A 527 5.22 -6.18 -4.68
N ALA A 528 6.10 -7.18 -4.62
CA ALA A 528 7.07 -7.34 -3.53
C ALA A 528 8.08 -6.17 -3.48
N GLU A 529 8.54 -5.68 -4.62
CA GLU A 529 9.44 -4.51 -4.71
C GLU A 529 8.81 -3.23 -4.11
N LEU A 530 7.48 -3.14 -4.11
CA LEU A 530 6.69 -2.07 -3.48
C LEU A 530 6.48 -2.24 -1.96
N GLY A 531 7.00 -3.32 -1.39
CA GLY A 531 6.77 -3.68 0.01
C GLY A 531 5.50 -4.50 0.25
N HIS A 532 4.84 -5.05 -0.79
CA HIS A 532 3.63 -5.86 -0.61
C HIS A 532 3.94 -7.21 0.04
N THR A 533 3.67 -7.32 1.33
CA THR A 533 4.06 -8.48 2.17
C THR A 533 3.37 -9.77 1.76
N TYR A 534 2.13 -9.75 1.27
CA TYR A 534 1.48 -10.98 0.80
C TYR A 534 2.16 -11.55 -0.45
N SER A 535 2.73 -10.71 -1.31
CA SER A 535 3.49 -11.19 -2.47
C SER A 535 4.82 -11.78 -2.04
N MET A 536 5.49 -11.18 -1.05
CA MET A 536 6.68 -11.78 -0.43
C MET A 536 6.35 -13.13 0.19
N ASN A 537 5.23 -13.26 0.89
CA ASN A 537 4.79 -14.53 1.47
C ASN A 537 4.53 -15.60 0.41
N GLU A 538 3.88 -15.23 -0.70
CA GLU A 538 3.61 -16.14 -1.81
C GLU A 538 4.88 -16.55 -2.56
N LEU A 539 5.78 -15.61 -2.84
CA LEU A 539 7.10 -15.91 -3.44
C LEU A 539 7.95 -16.76 -2.51
N GLY A 540 7.91 -16.49 -1.20
CA GLY A 540 8.54 -17.31 -0.18
C GLY A 540 8.07 -18.75 -0.23
N ALA A 541 6.75 -18.96 -0.21
CA ALA A 541 6.14 -20.28 -0.33
C ALA A 541 6.47 -20.98 -1.66
N TYR A 542 6.47 -20.24 -2.77
CA TYR A 542 6.81 -20.74 -4.10
C TYR A 542 8.21 -21.37 -4.16
N PHE A 543 9.20 -20.74 -3.53
CA PHE A 543 10.58 -21.25 -3.48
C PHE A 543 10.82 -22.30 -2.38
N LEU A 544 9.87 -22.47 -1.46
CA LEU A 544 9.96 -23.44 -0.36
C LEU A 544 9.19 -24.75 -0.63
N ASP A 545 8.55 -24.88 -1.79
CA ASP A 545 7.88 -26.11 -2.21
C ASP A 545 8.91 -27.16 -2.66
N PRO A 546 9.15 -28.25 -1.90
CA PRO A 546 10.17 -29.26 -2.23
C PRO A 546 9.84 -30.06 -3.50
N ASP A 547 8.57 -30.08 -3.92
CA ASP A 547 8.14 -30.79 -5.13
C ASP A 547 8.28 -29.91 -6.39
N SER A 548 8.59 -28.63 -6.21
CA SER A 548 8.77 -27.67 -7.30
C SER A 548 10.17 -27.74 -7.90
N ARG A 549 10.27 -27.67 -9.23
CA ARG A 549 11.56 -27.49 -9.93
C ARG A 549 12.28 -26.18 -9.56
N TRP A 550 11.55 -25.25 -8.95
CA TRP A 550 12.04 -23.96 -8.49
C TRP A 550 12.44 -23.97 -7.02
N PHE A 551 12.38 -25.11 -6.33
CA PHE A 551 12.76 -25.22 -4.92
C PHE A 551 14.14 -24.63 -4.65
N ARG A 552 14.18 -23.54 -3.89
CA ARG A 552 15.38 -22.78 -3.49
C ARG A 552 15.12 -22.22 -2.09
N PRO A 553 15.30 -23.01 -1.02
CA PRO A 553 14.84 -22.65 0.31
C PRO A 553 15.46 -21.36 0.85
N GLU A 554 16.73 -21.08 0.52
CA GLU A 554 17.39 -19.81 0.85
C GLU A 554 16.65 -18.61 0.27
N ARG A 555 16.33 -18.64 -1.04
CA ARG A 555 15.54 -17.59 -1.71
C ARG A 555 14.17 -17.42 -1.08
N GLY A 556 13.49 -18.53 -0.77
CA GLY A 556 12.18 -18.47 -0.13
C GLY A 556 12.23 -17.84 1.25
N LEU A 557 13.24 -18.18 2.05
CA LEU A 557 13.49 -17.58 3.37
C LEU A 557 13.80 -16.09 3.29
N THR A 558 14.55 -15.64 2.28
CA THR A 558 14.81 -14.22 2.04
C THR A 558 13.52 -13.42 1.90
N TYR A 559 12.57 -13.89 1.08
CA TYR A 559 11.25 -13.25 0.95
C TYR A 559 10.44 -13.27 2.27
N LEU A 560 10.41 -14.40 2.98
CA LEU A 560 9.68 -14.50 4.24
C LEU A 560 10.27 -13.61 5.34
N ARG A 561 11.60 -13.44 5.40
CA ARG A 561 12.28 -12.52 6.31
C ARG A 561 11.94 -11.07 5.99
N ALA A 562 11.98 -10.69 4.71
CA ALA A 562 11.56 -9.36 4.27
C ALA A 562 10.11 -9.03 4.67
N SER A 563 9.20 -10.01 4.55
CA SER A 563 7.82 -9.88 5.04
C SER A 563 7.76 -9.66 6.57
N ALA A 564 8.51 -10.47 7.33
CA ALA A 564 8.56 -10.39 8.78
C ALA A 564 9.22 -9.10 9.33
N GLU A 565 10.21 -8.54 8.63
CA GLU A 565 10.84 -7.24 8.94
C GLU A 565 9.82 -6.09 8.86
N ARG A 566 8.84 -6.22 7.96
CA ARG A 566 7.68 -5.31 7.83
C ARG A 566 6.57 -5.62 8.84
N LYS A 567 6.85 -6.48 9.83
CA LYS A 567 5.93 -6.91 10.89
C LYS A 567 4.66 -7.60 10.38
N ASP A 568 4.73 -8.21 9.22
CA ASP A 568 3.61 -8.94 8.63
C ASP A 568 3.33 -10.23 9.40
N ILE A 569 2.08 -10.38 9.84
CA ILE A 569 1.63 -11.50 10.68
C ILE A 569 1.69 -12.85 9.95
N TYR A 570 1.58 -12.85 8.61
CA TYR A 570 1.70 -14.04 7.79
C TYR A 570 3.16 -14.39 7.52
N GLY A 571 4.04 -13.39 7.36
CA GLY A 571 5.48 -13.58 7.33
C GLY A 571 5.98 -14.29 8.59
N TYR A 572 5.55 -13.81 9.77
CA TYR A 572 5.81 -14.49 11.04
C TYR A 572 5.28 -15.92 11.06
N ASN A 573 4.01 -16.15 10.68
CA ASN A 573 3.46 -17.50 10.65
C ASN A 573 4.21 -18.43 9.69
N ASN A 574 4.59 -17.95 8.50
CA ASN A 574 5.28 -18.73 7.49
C ASN A 574 6.70 -19.09 7.94
N LEU A 575 7.44 -18.16 8.54
CA LEU A 575 8.74 -18.46 9.17
C LEU A 575 8.58 -19.49 10.30
N GLY A 576 7.52 -19.37 11.10
CA GLY A 576 7.18 -20.37 12.13
C GLY A 576 6.92 -21.76 11.55
N LEU A 577 6.23 -21.85 10.41
CA LEU A 577 5.99 -23.12 9.71
C LEU A 577 7.28 -23.72 9.15
N VAL A 578 8.17 -22.91 8.58
CA VAL A 578 9.48 -23.37 8.10
C VAL A 578 10.34 -23.86 9.26
N ALA A 579 10.44 -23.10 10.36
CA ALA A 579 11.17 -23.51 11.55
C ALA A 579 10.60 -24.79 12.17
N LEU A 580 9.27 -24.95 12.19
CA LEU A 580 8.60 -26.13 12.74
C LEU A 580 8.89 -27.41 11.93
N ARG A 581 8.99 -27.29 10.60
CA ARG A 581 9.18 -28.42 9.68
C ARG A 581 10.65 -28.71 9.38
N GLY A 582 11.51 -27.70 9.51
CA GLY A 582 12.83 -27.70 8.88
C GLY A 582 12.73 -27.52 7.37
N HIS A 583 13.88 -27.50 6.70
CA HIS A 583 14.01 -27.52 5.24
C HIS A 583 15.32 -28.24 4.87
N GLU A 584 15.71 -28.26 3.60
CA GLU A 584 16.88 -29.00 3.13
C GLU A 584 18.13 -28.71 3.98
N GLY A 585 18.71 -29.74 4.59
CA GLY A 585 19.88 -29.64 5.46
C GLY A 585 19.64 -29.00 6.85
N VAL A 586 18.46 -28.46 7.12
CA VAL A 586 18.12 -27.74 8.35
C VAL A 586 17.03 -28.47 9.14
N LYS A 587 17.39 -28.95 10.32
CA LYS A 587 16.45 -29.65 11.22
C LYS A 587 15.39 -28.69 11.79
N PRO A 588 14.22 -29.21 12.19
CA PRO A 588 13.23 -28.44 12.93
C PRO A 588 13.83 -27.70 14.14
N ASP A 589 13.48 -26.43 14.28
CA ASP A 589 13.75 -25.60 15.46
C ASP A 589 12.41 -25.19 16.09
N HIS A 590 12.02 -25.94 17.12
CA HIS A 590 10.75 -25.71 17.80
C HIS A 590 10.76 -24.45 18.66
N ALA A 591 11.93 -24.00 19.14
CA ALA A 591 12.04 -22.77 19.92
C ALA A 591 11.86 -21.54 19.02
N ALA A 592 12.52 -21.52 17.85
CA ALA A 592 12.31 -20.48 16.85
C ALA A 592 10.88 -20.50 16.30
N ALA A 593 10.31 -21.67 16.03
CA ALA A 593 8.91 -21.79 15.59
C ALA A 593 7.93 -21.20 16.61
N ARG A 594 8.17 -21.44 17.91
CA ARG A 594 7.36 -20.86 18.99
C ARG A 594 7.42 -19.34 18.97
N ASP A 595 8.61 -18.75 18.92
CA ASP A 595 8.77 -17.28 18.90
C ASP A 595 8.03 -16.65 17.72
N TRP A 596 8.21 -17.22 16.52
CA TRP A 596 7.51 -16.73 15.32
C TRP A 596 5.99 -16.83 15.43
N PHE A 597 5.45 -17.96 15.89
CA PHE A 597 4.01 -18.09 16.07
C PHE A 597 3.46 -17.21 17.19
N GLU A 598 4.21 -16.98 18.27
CA GLU A 598 3.80 -16.06 19.34
C GLU A 598 3.71 -14.63 18.81
N ARG A 599 4.68 -14.16 18.01
CA ARG A 599 4.61 -12.86 17.33
C ARG A 599 3.43 -12.76 16.37
N ALA A 600 3.22 -13.78 15.53
CA ALA A 600 2.06 -13.85 14.64
C ALA A 600 0.74 -13.81 15.40
N ALA A 601 0.63 -14.56 16.51
CA ALA A 601 -0.56 -14.61 17.33
C ALA A 601 -0.80 -13.28 18.07
N GLN A 602 0.23 -12.62 18.58
CA GLN A 602 0.15 -11.28 19.16
C GLN A 602 -0.34 -10.25 18.13
N GLY A 603 0.14 -10.34 16.89
CA GLY A 603 -0.31 -9.49 15.78
C GLY A 603 -1.72 -9.80 15.25
N GLY A 604 -2.37 -10.88 15.70
CA GLY A 604 -3.74 -11.19 15.30
C GLY A 604 -3.91 -12.31 14.26
N HIS A 605 -2.84 -13.01 13.87
CA HIS A 605 -2.93 -14.10 12.88
C HIS A 605 -3.96 -15.17 13.31
N PRO A 606 -4.85 -15.63 12.42
CA PRO A 606 -5.92 -16.56 12.79
C PRO A 606 -5.42 -17.97 13.10
N PHE A 607 -4.42 -18.49 12.36
CA PHE A 607 -3.98 -19.89 12.49
C PHE A 607 -2.78 -20.11 13.42
N ALA A 608 -2.05 -19.05 13.76
CA ALA A 608 -0.83 -19.16 14.56
C ALA A 608 -1.10 -19.70 15.98
N PRO A 609 -2.19 -19.29 16.66
CA PRO A 609 -2.59 -19.90 17.92
C PRO A 609 -2.75 -21.42 17.82
N SER A 610 -3.45 -21.94 16.82
CA SER A 610 -3.62 -23.39 16.65
C SER A 610 -2.32 -24.12 16.31
N ASN A 611 -1.37 -23.47 15.64
CA ASN A 611 -0.02 -24.00 15.45
C ASN A 611 0.68 -24.19 16.80
N LEU A 612 0.65 -23.19 17.69
CA LEU A 612 1.20 -23.27 19.05
C LEU A 612 0.52 -24.36 19.88
N GLY A 613 -0.82 -24.41 19.85
CA GLY A 613 -1.58 -25.45 20.56
C GLY A 613 -1.15 -26.86 20.12
N ARG A 614 -0.97 -27.08 18.81
CA ARG A 614 -0.50 -28.38 18.28
C ARG A 614 0.93 -28.69 18.71
N MET A 615 1.83 -27.71 18.71
CA MET A 615 3.22 -27.90 19.15
C MET A 615 3.28 -28.32 20.62
N ILE A 616 2.51 -27.67 21.49
CA ILE A 616 2.41 -28.02 22.90
C ILE A 616 1.93 -29.47 23.05
N MET A 617 0.82 -29.83 22.40
CA MET A 617 0.25 -31.18 22.52
C MET A 617 1.13 -32.28 21.96
N ARG A 618 1.95 -31.98 20.94
CA ARG A 618 2.91 -32.93 20.37
C ARG A 618 4.20 -33.06 21.20
N GLY A 619 4.31 -32.32 22.31
CA GLY A 619 5.51 -32.30 23.14
C GLY A 619 6.72 -31.64 22.47
N GLN A 620 6.49 -30.83 21.43
CA GLN A 620 7.56 -30.15 20.69
C GLN A 620 8.15 -28.98 21.49
N LEU A 621 7.48 -28.57 22.57
CA LEU A 621 7.88 -27.48 23.48
C LEU A 621 8.08 -27.96 24.92
N GLY A 622 8.46 -29.23 25.10
CA GLY A 622 8.57 -29.89 26.39
C GLY A 622 7.42 -30.84 26.66
N LYS A 623 7.06 -31.06 27.93
CA LYS A 623 5.94 -31.95 28.27
C LYS A 623 4.61 -31.36 27.76
N PRO A 624 3.72 -32.16 27.16
CA PRO A 624 2.40 -31.68 26.75
C PRO A 624 1.65 -31.00 27.89
N ASP A 625 1.11 -29.82 27.62
CA ASP A 625 0.26 -29.05 28.54
C ASP A 625 -1.11 -28.79 27.86
N PRO A 626 -2.10 -29.66 28.13
CA PRO A 626 -3.46 -29.53 27.60
C PRO A 626 -4.13 -28.19 27.92
N ARG A 627 -3.88 -27.62 29.11
CA ARG A 627 -4.49 -26.35 29.51
C ARG A 627 -3.87 -25.18 28.77
N ALA A 628 -2.55 -25.20 28.54
CA ALA A 628 -1.90 -24.19 27.70
C ALA A 628 -2.35 -24.30 26.24
N ALA A 629 -2.42 -25.52 25.69
CA ALA A 629 -2.89 -25.73 24.32
C ALA A 629 -4.34 -25.23 24.12
N LEU A 630 -5.22 -25.48 25.09
CA LEU A 630 -6.61 -24.99 25.04
C LEU A 630 -6.71 -23.48 24.94
N ARG A 631 -5.90 -22.71 25.69
CA ARG A 631 -5.92 -21.25 25.60
C ARG A 631 -5.59 -20.76 24.18
N TRP A 632 -4.61 -21.41 23.54
CA TRP A 632 -4.24 -21.08 22.16
C TRP A 632 -5.31 -21.50 21.16
N TYR A 633 -5.90 -22.69 21.31
CA TYR A 633 -6.99 -23.13 20.43
C TYR A 633 -8.24 -22.27 20.55
N ASP A 634 -8.60 -21.84 21.75
CA ASP A 634 -9.73 -20.93 21.99
C ASP A 634 -9.48 -19.57 21.34
N MET A 635 -8.25 -19.07 21.40
CA MET A 635 -7.86 -17.86 20.68
C MET A 635 -7.97 -18.03 19.15
N GLY A 636 -7.54 -19.17 18.61
CA GLY A 636 -7.68 -19.49 17.18
C GLY A 636 -9.16 -19.57 16.75
N LEU A 637 -9.98 -20.29 17.53
CA LEU A 637 -11.42 -20.42 17.28
C LEU A 637 -12.12 -19.05 17.28
N ALA A 638 -11.81 -18.20 18.26
CA ALA A 638 -12.37 -16.85 18.35
C ALA A 638 -12.00 -15.97 17.13
N ARG A 639 -10.87 -16.27 16.47
CA ARG A 639 -10.44 -15.61 15.22
C ARG A 639 -10.95 -16.27 13.95
N GLY A 640 -11.71 -17.36 14.06
CA GLY A 640 -12.29 -18.07 12.92
C GLY A 640 -11.50 -19.29 12.43
N ASP A 641 -10.50 -19.76 13.17
CA ASP A 641 -9.83 -21.03 12.87
C ASP A 641 -10.64 -22.22 13.42
N GLY A 642 -11.32 -22.94 12.52
CA GLY A 642 -12.11 -24.13 12.87
C GLY A 642 -11.29 -25.27 13.50
N TRP A 643 -9.99 -25.38 13.16
CA TRP A 643 -9.12 -26.37 13.80
C TRP A 643 -8.87 -26.07 15.27
N GLY A 644 -8.93 -24.80 15.68
CA GLY A 644 -8.91 -24.42 17.10
C GLY A 644 -10.02 -25.13 17.86
N GLY A 645 -11.27 -24.96 17.42
CA GLY A 645 -12.43 -25.57 18.09
C GLY A 645 -12.43 -27.10 18.06
N ALA A 646 -12.09 -27.71 16.92
CA ALA A 646 -12.05 -29.17 16.79
C ALA A 646 -10.95 -29.80 17.66
N ASN A 647 -9.75 -29.22 17.70
CA ASN A 647 -8.66 -29.73 18.53
C ASN A 647 -8.94 -29.54 20.02
N ALA A 648 -9.48 -28.38 20.41
CA ALA A 648 -9.86 -28.11 21.79
C ALA A 648 -10.94 -29.09 22.29
N ALA A 649 -11.98 -29.33 21.49
CA ALA A 649 -13.00 -30.33 21.81
C ALA A 649 -12.40 -31.74 21.97
N GLY A 650 -11.48 -32.13 21.09
CA GLY A 650 -10.79 -33.42 21.18
C GLY A 650 -9.98 -33.61 22.46
N ILE A 651 -9.30 -32.57 22.94
CA ILE A 651 -8.53 -32.61 24.20
C ILE A 651 -9.46 -32.77 25.41
N ILE A 652 -10.57 -32.02 25.43
CA ILE A 652 -11.53 -32.06 26.53
C ILE A 652 -12.18 -33.46 26.63
N LEU A 653 -12.60 -34.03 25.49
CA LEU A 653 -13.24 -35.36 25.47
C LEU A 653 -12.30 -36.51 25.85
N LYS A 654 -10.99 -36.36 25.66
CA LYS A 654 -9.98 -37.32 26.16
C LYS A 654 -9.82 -37.26 27.69
N GLY A 655 -10.33 -36.22 28.34
CA GLY A 655 -10.19 -36.01 29.78
C GLY A 655 -8.90 -35.30 30.20
N ASP A 656 -8.11 -34.82 29.24
CA ASP A 656 -6.80 -34.19 29.46
C ASP A 656 -6.91 -32.78 30.07
N ALA A 657 -8.11 -32.20 30.11
CA ALA A 657 -8.36 -30.80 30.49
C ALA A 657 -9.37 -30.59 31.63
N ARG A 658 -9.46 -31.52 32.58
CA ARG A 658 -10.34 -31.36 33.76
C ARG A 658 -10.12 -30.01 34.47
N PRO A 659 -11.18 -29.35 34.95
CA PRO A 659 -12.55 -29.85 35.11
C PRO A 659 -13.46 -29.71 33.88
N LEU A 660 -12.96 -29.25 32.72
CA LEU A 660 -13.77 -29.14 31.51
C LEU A 660 -14.35 -30.50 31.10
N GLY A 661 -15.60 -30.50 30.64
CA GLY A 661 -16.37 -31.71 30.34
C GLY A 661 -16.98 -31.73 28.93
N PRO A 662 -17.82 -32.72 28.61
CA PRO A 662 -18.37 -32.89 27.26
C PRO A 662 -19.15 -31.67 26.74
N ALA A 663 -19.83 -30.91 27.61
CA ALA A 663 -20.49 -29.67 27.20
C ALA A 663 -19.50 -28.59 26.72
N ASP A 664 -18.34 -28.45 27.38
CA ASP A 664 -17.27 -27.52 26.96
C ASP A 664 -16.68 -27.92 25.59
N ALA A 665 -16.61 -29.22 25.33
CA ALA A 665 -16.20 -29.75 24.03
C ALA A 665 -17.24 -29.50 22.96
N ALA A 666 -18.53 -29.75 23.25
CA ALA A 666 -19.64 -29.52 22.34
C ALA A 666 -19.72 -28.05 21.91
N LEU A 667 -19.55 -27.12 22.86
CA LEU A 667 -19.50 -25.67 22.62
C LEU A 667 -18.45 -25.31 21.55
N ARG A 668 -17.25 -25.86 21.65
CA ARG A 668 -16.13 -25.57 20.73
C ARG A 668 -16.28 -26.27 19.39
N ALA A 669 -16.72 -27.52 19.39
CA ALA A 669 -16.96 -28.29 18.19
C ALA A 669 -18.07 -27.68 17.34
N VAL A 670 -19.22 -27.29 17.94
CA VAL A 670 -20.31 -26.68 17.17
C VAL A 670 -19.92 -25.34 16.55
N LYS A 671 -19.13 -24.51 17.26
CA LYS A 671 -18.64 -23.24 16.70
C LYS A 671 -17.71 -23.49 15.51
N ALA A 672 -16.88 -24.54 15.55
CA ALA A 672 -16.00 -24.92 14.44
C ALA A 672 -16.74 -25.39 13.17
N LEU A 673 -17.98 -25.91 13.30
CA LEU A 673 -18.76 -26.40 12.15
C LEU A 673 -19.06 -25.34 11.08
N TYR A 674 -19.15 -24.07 11.50
CA TYR A 674 -19.59 -22.96 10.65
C TYR A 674 -18.44 -22.12 10.10
N LEU A 675 -17.20 -22.50 10.40
CA LEU A 675 -16.01 -21.82 9.93
C LEU A 675 -15.54 -22.45 8.59
N PRO A 676 -14.82 -21.69 7.73
CA PRO A 676 -14.46 -22.11 6.38
C PRO A 676 -13.30 -23.13 6.35
N ALA A 677 -13.46 -24.26 7.04
CA ALA A 677 -12.49 -25.36 7.11
C ALA A 677 -13.23 -26.73 7.06
N PRO A 678 -13.50 -27.29 5.87
CA PRO A 678 -14.33 -28.48 5.70
C PRO A 678 -13.86 -29.70 6.52
N ASP A 679 -12.55 -29.92 6.59
CA ASP A 679 -11.95 -31.03 7.35
C ASP A 679 -12.14 -30.83 8.86
N ALA A 680 -11.94 -29.61 9.35
CA ALA A 680 -12.17 -29.26 10.75
C ALA A 680 -13.67 -29.39 11.10
N ALA A 681 -14.56 -28.96 10.20
CA ALA A 681 -16.00 -29.14 10.35
C ALA A 681 -16.38 -30.62 10.35
N SER A 682 -15.75 -31.45 9.52
CA SER A 682 -15.96 -32.91 9.54
C SER A 682 -15.55 -33.51 10.87
N ARG A 683 -14.34 -33.17 11.34
CA ARG A 683 -13.85 -33.62 12.64
C ARG A 683 -14.75 -33.16 13.78
N ALA A 684 -15.23 -31.93 13.73
CA ALA A 684 -16.15 -31.40 14.73
C ALA A 684 -17.51 -32.14 14.74
N ARG A 685 -18.05 -32.56 13.59
CA ARG A 685 -19.27 -33.40 13.54
C ARG A 685 -19.06 -34.73 14.25
N GLU A 686 -17.97 -35.43 13.93
CA GLU A 686 -17.63 -36.70 14.58
C GLU A 686 -17.53 -36.56 16.11
N LEU A 687 -16.93 -35.46 16.59
CA LEU A 687 -16.79 -35.21 18.03
C LEU A 687 -18.14 -34.92 18.70
N LEU A 688 -19.10 -34.33 17.99
CA LEU A 688 -20.45 -34.03 18.51
C LEU A 688 -21.33 -35.27 18.59
N ASP A 689 -21.18 -36.24 17.69
CA ASP A 689 -22.03 -37.44 17.65
C ASP A 689 -21.87 -38.34 18.88
N GLY A 690 -20.72 -38.25 19.57
CA GLY A 690 -20.45 -39.00 20.81
C GLY A 690 -20.91 -38.31 22.10
N ILE A 691 -21.52 -37.13 22.04
CA ILE A 691 -21.85 -36.33 23.23
C ILE A 691 -23.33 -36.52 23.61
N ALA A 692 -23.57 -36.74 24.91
CA ALA A 692 -24.93 -36.94 25.44
C ALA A 692 -25.82 -35.71 25.23
N ALA A 693 -27.11 -35.92 24.99
CA ALA A 693 -28.07 -34.84 24.75
C ALA A 693 -28.09 -33.78 25.88
N ALA A 694 -27.94 -34.20 27.13
CA ALA A 694 -27.89 -33.27 28.27
C ALA A 694 -26.67 -32.33 28.22
N ASP A 695 -25.52 -32.80 27.71
CA ASP A 695 -24.31 -31.98 27.54
C ASP A 695 -24.43 -31.06 26.31
N LEU A 696 -25.11 -31.51 25.25
CA LEU A 696 -25.44 -30.66 24.09
C LEU A 696 -26.40 -29.52 24.48
N ASP A 697 -27.43 -29.82 25.28
CA ASP A 697 -28.35 -28.80 25.81
C ASP A 697 -27.63 -27.87 26.79
N ARG A 698 -26.69 -28.38 27.61
CA ARG A 698 -25.83 -27.54 28.46
C ARG A 698 -25.00 -26.58 27.63
N ALA A 699 -24.37 -27.05 26.56
CA ALA A 699 -23.61 -26.21 25.63
C ALA A 699 -24.50 -25.17 24.94
N THR A 700 -25.75 -25.53 24.60
CA THR A 700 -26.74 -24.60 24.04
C THR A 700 -27.03 -23.46 25.03
N GLN A 701 -27.29 -23.79 26.30
CA GLN A 701 -27.52 -22.81 27.36
C GLN A 701 -26.31 -21.89 27.56
N MET A 702 -25.09 -22.44 27.49
CA MET A 702 -23.85 -21.65 27.55
C MET A 702 -23.75 -20.64 26.41
N ILE A 703 -24.04 -21.04 25.16
CA ILE A 703 -24.04 -20.11 24.02
C ILE A 703 -25.10 -19.01 24.19
N LEU A 704 -26.27 -19.35 24.70
CA LEU A 704 -27.33 -18.36 24.92
C LEU A 704 -26.91 -17.33 25.98
N ASN A 705 -26.24 -17.75 27.04
CA ASN A 705 -25.67 -16.85 28.03
C ASN A 705 -24.54 -15.98 27.43
N ASP A 706 -23.67 -16.54 26.57
CA ASP A 706 -22.69 -15.75 25.80
C ASP A 706 -23.36 -14.67 24.92
N LEU A 707 -24.59 -14.93 24.48
CA LEU A 707 -25.43 -13.99 23.70
C LEU A 707 -26.24 -13.02 24.58
N GLY A 708 -26.01 -13.02 25.89
CA GLY A 708 -26.68 -12.14 26.85
C GLY A 708 -28.08 -12.59 27.28
N GLU A 709 -28.51 -13.81 26.95
CA GLU A 709 -29.72 -14.39 27.53
C GLU A 709 -29.46 -14.79 28.99
N ALA A 710 -30.52 -14.86 29.81
CA ALA A 710 -30.44 -15.29 31.20
C ALA A 710 -31.05 -16.69 31.35
N VAL A 711 -30.29 -17.73 31.02
CA VAL A 711 -30.73 -19.13 31.14
C VAL A 711 -29.88 -19.91 32.14
N VAL A 712 -30.52 -20.76 32.93
CA VAL A 712 -29.84 -21.68 33.85
C VAL A 712 -29.12 -22.76 33.05
N VAL A 713 -27.86 -23.04 33.39
CA VAL A 713 -27.04 -24.07 32.73
C VAL A 713 -27.18 -25.40 33.49
N ASP A 714 -28.25 -26.13 33.22
CA ASP A 714 -28.60 -27.40 33.89
C ASP A 714 -28.58 -28.63 32.96
N GLY A 715 -28.44 -28.43 31.65
CA GLY A 715 -28.48 -29.50 30.64
C GLY A 715 -29.89 -29.98 30.30
N ARG A 716 -30.93 -29.21 30.64
CA ARG A 716 -32.32 -29.49 30.30
C ARG A 716 -32.89 -28.32 29.51
N ALA A 717 -33.10 -28.51 28.20
CA ALA A 717 -33.72 -27.50 27.34
C ALA A 717 -35.23 -27.38 27.60
N GLY A 718 -35.61 -26.74 28.71
CA GLY A 718 -36.99 -26.41 29.05
C GLY A 718 -37.50 -25.14 28.33
N PRO A 719 -38.72 -24.68 28.65
CA PRO A 719 -39.36 -23.53 27.99
C PRO A 719 -38.48 -22.27 27.94
N ALA A 720 -37.80 -21.93 29.04
CA ALA A 720 -36.90 -20.78 29.10
C ALA A 720 -35.74 -20.86 28.09
N THR A 721 -35.16 -22.05 27.90
CA THR A 721 -34.09 -22.26 26.91
C THR A 721 -34.63 -22.16 25.48
N THR A 722 -35.79 -22.75 25.21
CA THR A 722 -36.41 -22.72 23.87
C THR A 722 -36.83 -21.31 23.47
N GLU A 723 -37.42 -20.54 24.39
CA GLU A 723 -37.78 -19.14 24.15
C GLU A 723 -36.55 -18.25 23.96
N ALA A 724 -35.50 -18.43 24.77
CA ALA A 724 -34.24 -17.71 24.62
C ALA A 724 -33.58 -18.01 23.27
N LEU A 725 -33.61 -19.28 22.83
CA LEU A 725 -33.11 -19.68 21.51
C LEU A 725 -33.91 -19.06 20.38
N ALA A 726 -35.25 -19.03 20.48
CA ALA A 726 -36.11 -18.40 19.48
C ALA A 726 -35.83 -16.88 19.37
N ARG A 727 -35.67 -16.19 20.51
CA ARG A 727 -35.27 -14.77 20.52
C ARG A 727 -33.89 -14.56 19.88
N ALA A 728 -32.90 -15.37 20.24
CA ALA A 728 -31.56 -15.29 19.68
C ALA A 728 -31.55 -15.54 18.17
N ALA A 729 -32.29 -16.55 17.68
CA ALA A 729 -32.45 -16.86 16.27
C ALA A 729 -33.13 -15.70 15.52
N SER A 730 -34.22 -15.16 16.06
CA SER A 730 -34.92 -14.03 15.47
C SER A 730 -34.05 -12.77 15.38
N ARG A 731 -33.28 -12.44 16.43
CA ARG A 731 -32.30 -11.34 16.39
C ARG A 731 -31.21 -11.54 15.32
N ALA A 732 -30.88 -12.80 15.02
CA ALA A 732 -29.92 -13.18 13.99
C ALA A 732 -30.54 -13.31 12.59
N GLY A 733 -31.84 -13.04 12.41
CA GLY A 733 -32.53 -13.23 11.13
C GLY A 733 -32.67 -14.69 10.69
N LEU A 734 -32.64 -15.63 11.64
CA LEU A 734 -32.76 -17.06 11.40
C LEU A 734 -34.18 -17.54 11.69
N GLU A 735 -34.65 -18.52 10.92
CA GLU A 735 -35.92 -19.20 11.20
C GLU A 735 -35.87 -19.95 12.54
N THR A 736 -36.95 -19.88 13.31
CA THR A 736 -37.04 -20.53 14.62
C THR A 736 -37.24 -22.04 14.47
N LEU A 737 -36.68 -22.82 15.40
CA LEU A 737 -36.89 -24.27 15.44
C LEU A 737 -38.28 -24.65 15.98
N PRO A 738 -38.82 -25.82 15.60
CA PRO A 738 -39.92 -26.47 16.30
C PRO A 738 -39.61 -26.70 17.79
N VAL A 739 -40.64 -26.72 18.63
CA VAL A 739 -40.51 -26.88 20.10
C VAL A 739 -39.88 -28.22 20.47
N ASP A 740 -40.09 -29.25 19.65
CA ASP A 740 -39.62 -30.63 19.82
C ASP A 740 -38.28 -30.93 19.12
N ALA A 741 -37.58 -29.91 18.60
CA ALA A 741 -36.29 -30.06 17.93
C ALA A 741 -35.27 -30.84 18.79
N GLY A 742 -34.36 -31.56 18.15
CA GLY A 742 -33.34 -32.34 18.86
C GLY A 742 -32.27 -31.47 19.54
N ALA A 743 -31.55 -32.02 20.52
CA ALA A 743 -30.47 -31.30 21.22
C ALA A 743 -29.34 -30.83 20.27
N GLN A 744 -28.98 -31.63 19.27
CA GLN A 744 -28.02 -31.23 18.24
C GLN A 744 -28.55 -30.06 17.37
N GLU A 745 -29.84 -30.05 17.03
CA GLU A 745 -30.46 -28.99 16.22
C GLU A 745 -30.49 -27.66 17.00
N ARG A 746 -30.89 -27.71 18.28
CA ARG A 746 -30.84 -26.55 19.17
C ARG A 746 -29.43 -25.98 19.30
N LEU A 747 -28.44 -26.84 19.53
CA LEU A 747 -27.04 -26.43 19.65
C LEU A 747 -26.53 -25.77 18.36
N ARG A 748 -26.83 -26.36 17.20
CA ARG A 748 -26.50 -25.80 15.88
C ARG A 748 -27.15 -24.44 15.65
N MET A 749 -28.43 -24.29 16.00
CA MET A 749 -29.13 -23.01 15.90
C MET A 749 -28.49 -21.94 16.79
N ALA A 750 -28.17 -22.28 18.05
CA ALA A 750 -27.50 -21.36 18.97
C ALA A 750 -26.14 -20.90 18.42
N ALA A 751 -25.35 -21.83 17.87
CA ALA A 751 -24.06 -21.52 17.26
C ALA A 751 -24.18 -20.61 16.03
N ARG A 752 -25.18 -20.83 15.17
CA ARG A 752 -25.48 -19.95 14.04
C ARG A 752 -25.86 -18.54 14.51
N ALA A 753 -26.73 -18.44 15.51
CA ALA A 753 -27.12 -17.16 16.09
C ALA A 753 -25.93 -16.44 16.74
N TRP A 754 -24.97 -17.19 17.31
CA TRP A 754 -23.73 -16.65 17.87
C TRP A 754 -22.82 -16.08 16.78
N TRP A 755 -22.55 -16.83 15.72
CA TRP A 755 -21.71 -16.35 14.60
C TRP A 755 -22.36 -15.21 13.81
N ALA A 756 -23.69 -15.15 13.72
CA ALA A 756 -24.38 -14.01 13.12
C ALA A 756 -24.15 -12.69 13.88
N GLN A 757 -23.98 -12.76 15.21
CA GLN A 757 -23.72 -11.59 16.06
C GLN A 757 -22.23 -11.32 16.28
N ASN A 758 -21.39 -12.33 16.06
CA ASN A 758 -19.94 -12.30 16.25
C ASN A 758 -19.23 -12.84 15.00
N PRO A 759 -19.44 -12.25 13.81
CA PRO A 759 -18.91 -12.80 12.57
C PRO A 759 -17.37 -12.93 12.64
N PRO A 760 -16.80 -14.04 12.15
CA PRO A 760 -15.35 -14.14 12.07
C PRO A 760 -14.85 -13.09 11.08
N ARG A 761 -13.65 -12.56 11.34
CA ARG A 761 -13.02 -11.57 10.46
C ARG A 761 -12.48 -12.24 9.20
N VAL A 762 -13.36 -12.49 8.24
CA VAL A 762 -13.04 -13.17 6.97
C VAL A 762 -12.01 -12.40 6.13
N ASP A 763 -11.88 -11.10 6.35
CA ASP A 763 -10.86 -10.25 5.76
C ASP A 763 -9.44 -10.52 6.31
N LEU A 764 -9.31 -11.38 7.32
CA LEU A 764 -8.04 -11.90 7.86
C LEU A 764 -7.69 -13.30 7.33
N PHE A 765 -8.30 -13.78 6.24
CA PHE A 765 -8.11 -15.13 5.66
C PHE A 765 -8.04 -15.09 4.13
#